data_AF-A0A831NHU0-F1
#
_entry.id   AF-A0A831NHU0-F1
#
_cell.length_a   1.000
_cell.length_b   1.000
_cell.length_c   1.000
_cell.angle_alpha   90.00
_cell.angle_beta   90.00
_cell.angle_gamma   90.00
#
_symmetry.space_group_name_H-M   'P 1'
#
loop_
_entity.id
_entity.type
_entity.pdbx_description
1 polymer ?
#
loop_
_entity_poly.entity_id
_entity_poly.type
_entity_poly.pdbx_seq_one_letter_code
_entity_poly.pdbx_strand_id
1 'polypeptide(L)'
;MQTKTIQQLIRERILVLDGAMGTMIQQYNLSEADFRGERFKDIPGQLKGNNDLLCLTRPEVIEDIHRKYLVAGADIIETNSFNATSVSMADYHVQAYCREINLAAARLARRMADEFTALNPEKPRFVAGSVGPTNKTCSMSPDVNNPAFRALTFDELQAAYCEQMEALLEGGVDALLIETIFDTLNAKAAIRAAELSMEKIGRRVPLMLSVTVSDIAGRTLSGQTLDAFLASVEHADLFSVGLNCSFGARQLKPFLEQLASRAPYYISAYPNAGLPNSLGQYDQTPEDMAAEVKEYIEEGLVNIIGGCCGTTEQYIAKYQDLIQGVQPRVPVKKHAHLWLSGLELLEVSPEINFVNVGERCNVAGSRKFLRLINEKKYDEALSIARKQVEDGALVIDVNMDDGLLDAAQEMTTFLNLVASEPEIARVPIMIDSSKWEVIRAGLKCVQGKCIVNSISLKEGEEVFIAHAREVKQPGAAVIVMAFDEKGQADTYSRKIEVCERAYRILVDKVGFAPEDIIFDPNVLAVATGIEEHNNYAVDFIQATGWIRKNLPGAHVSGGVSNLSFSFRGNNYIREAMHAVFLYHAIQQGMDMGIVNPATSVLYTDIPQDILERIEDVVLNRRPDAAERLIETAERLKQEKEGTASQEGSASAQLLWRNNTTVEERLQYALVKGLSDYLEEDLQEVLSRYPNAVSIIEGPLMAGMNHVGDLFGSGKMFLPQVVKTARTMKKAVAILQPYIEAEKEEGTRSAGKVLVATVKGDVHDIGKNIVSVVMACNNYEIIDLGVMVPAEKIVETAIREKVDIVGLSGLITPSLEEMVHVVTELQRAGLDIPVMIGGATTSKLHTALKIAPVYHAPVVYMKDASQNALVAAKLLNREQRPAFVEALNEEYQALREKNRQKT
;
A
#
# COMPACT_ATOMS: atom_id res chain seq x y z
N MET A 1 -44.48 -16.95 -2.55
CA MET A 1 -43.79 -15.70 -2.18
C MET A 1 -42.57 -15.56 -3.07
N GLN A 2 -42.26 -14.36 -3.55
CA GLN A 2 -41.01 -14.12 -4.27
C GLN A 2 -39.85 -14.17 -3.25
N THR A 3 -38.84 -15.01 -3.51
CA THR A 3 -37.66 -15.13 -2.65
C THR A 3 -36.96 -13.76 -2.56
N LYS A 4 -36.75 -13.26 -1.34
CA LYS A 4 -36.10 -11.96 -1.14
C LYS A 4 -34.63 -12.01 -1.56
N THR A 5 -34.12 -10.93 -2.13
CA THR A 5 -32.70 -10.82 -2.49
C THR A 5 -31.86 -10.38 -1.29
N ILE A 6 -30.54 -10.58 -1.36
CA ILE A 6 -29.60 -10.12 -0.33
C ILE A 6 -29.70 -8.61 -0.08
N GLN A 7 -29.89 -7.81 -1.14
CA GLN A 7 -30.03 -6.35 -1.03
C GLN A 7 -31.32 -5.91 -0.33
N GLN A 8 -32.36 -6.74 -0.34
CA GLN A 8 -33.59 -6.48 0.40
C GLN A 8 -33.42 -6.86 1.87
N LEU A 9 -32.83 -8.03 2.15
CA LEU A 9 -32.71 -8.55 3.52
C LEU A 9 -31.74 -7.75 4.39
N ILE A 10 -30.64 -7.24 3.82
CA ILE A 10 -29.63 -6.48 4.58
C ILE A 10 -30.18 -5.17 5.19
N ARG A 11 -31.29 -4.66 4.64
CA ARG A 11 -32.00 -3.47 5.16
C ARG A 11 -32.96 -3.81 6.30
N GLU A 12 -33.40 -5.07 6.37
CA GLU A 12 -34.40 -5.53 7.33
C GLU A 12 -33.74 -6.11 8.59
N ARG A 13 -32.56 -6.73 8.45
CA ARG A 13 -31.83 -7.38 9.54
C ARG A 13 -30.34 -7.50 9.23
N ILE A 14 -29.56 -7.78 10.27
CA ILE A 14 -28.15 -8.19 10.14
C ILE A 14 -28.10 -9.60 9.52
N LEU A 15 -27.20 -9.79 8.55
CA LEU A 15 -26.94 -11.08 7.91
C LEU A 15 -25.74 -11.78 8.56
N VAL A 16 -25.78 -13.11 8.60
CA VAL A 16 -24.67 -13.91 9.14
C VAL A 16 -23.89 -14.59 8.01
N LEU A 17 -22.62 -14.24 7.88
CA LEU A 17 -21.63 -14.93 7.06
C LEU A 17 -21.13 -16.18 7.82
N ASP A 18 -20.57 -17.16 7.11
CA ASP A 18 -19.99 -18.35 7.72
C ASP A 18 -18.66 -18.08 8.45
N GLY A 19 -17.99 -19.17 8.84
CA GLY A 19 -16.71 -19.15 9.55
C GLY A 19 -15.55 -19.64 8.67
N ALA A 20 -14.40 -19.93 9.29
CA ALA A 20 -13.21 -20.35 8.54
C ALA A 20 -13.32 -21.75 7.90
N MET A 21 -13.39 -21.78 6.56
CA MET A 21 -13.23 -22.99 5.74
C MET A 21 -11.92 -23.74 6.05
N GLY A 22 -10.79 -23.03 6.12
CA GLY A 22 -9.48 -23.63 6.40
C GLY A 22 -9.40 -24.31 7.76
N THR A 23 -9.96 -23.68 8.81
CA THR A 23 -10.01 -24.25 10.17
C THR A 23 -10.87 -25.52 10.20
N MET A 24 -11.98 -25.55 9.46
CA MET A 24 -12.84 -26.72 9.37
C MET A 24 -12.18 -27.87 8.62
N ILE A 25 -11.51 -27.61 7.49
CA ILE A 25 -10.77 -28.63 6.71
C ILE A 25 -9.71 -29.33 7.58
N GLN A 26 -9.00 -28.57 8.43
CA GLN A 26 -7.95 -29.13 9.31
C GLN A 26 -8.49 -30.22 10.26
N GLN A 27 -9.76 -30.17 10.66
CA GLN A 27 -10.36 -31.16 11.56
C GLN A 27 -10.54 -32.54 10.90
N TYR A 28 -10.55 -32.62 9.57
CA TYR A 28 -10.66 -33.88 8.82
C TYR A 28 -9.31 -34.62 8.71
N ASN A 29 -8.20 -34.01 9.16
CA ASN A 29 -6.86 -34.60 9.17
C ASN A 29 -6.43 -35.19 7.80
N LEU A 30 -6.74 -34.47 6.72
CA LEU A 30 -6.48 -34.90 5.35
C LEU A 30 -4.96 -35.04 5.08
N SER A 31 -4.63 -36.11 4.35
CA SER A 31 -3.29 -36.47 3.92
C SER A 31 -2.99 -35.95 2.50
N GLU A 32 -1.71 -35.96 2.10
CA GLU A 32 -1.30 -35.62 0.72
C GLU A 32 -2.07 -36.42 -0.36
N ALA A 33 -2.39 -37.68 -0.09
CA ALA A 33 -3.15 -38.52 -1.00
C ALA A 33 -4.57 -38.00 -1.24
N ASP A 34 -5.17 -37.36 -0.24
CA ASP A 34 -6.50 -36.77 -0.34
C ASP A 34 -6.50 -35.53 -1.22
N PHE A 35 -5.47 -34.69 -1.13
CA PHE A 35 -5.31 -33.51 -1.99
C PHE A 35 -5.01 -33.90 -3.44
N ARG A 36 -4.25 -34.97 -3.66
CA ARG A 36 -3.93 -35.47 -5.02
C ARG A 36 -5.10 -36.17 -5.69
N GLY A 37 -5.85 -36.96 -4.92
CA GLY A 37 -6.79 -37.94 -5.47
C GLY A 37 -6.11 -38.86 -6.49
N GLU A 38 -6.88 -39.38 -7.44
CA GLU A 38 -6.34 -40.13 -8.59
C GLU A 38 -5.78 -39.20 -9.68
N ARG A 39 -6.36 -38.01 -9.83
CA ARG A 39 -6.15 -37.13 -10.98
C ARG A 39 -4.83 -36.36 -10.93
N PHE A 40 -4.35 -36.00 -9.75
CA PHE A 40 -3.17 -35.13 -9.57
C PHE A 40 -1.98 -35.86 -8.96
N LYS A 41 -1.96 -37.21 -9.05
CA LYS A 41 -0.89 -38.06 -8.50
C LYS A 41 0.50 -37.67 -8.98
N ASP A 42 0.61 -37.35 -10.27
CA ASP A 42 1.88 -37.11 -10.94
C ASP A 42 2.31 -35.62 -10.95
N ILE A 43 1.54 -34.73 -10.30
CA ILE A 43 1.90 -33.31 -10.22
C ILE A 43 3.14 -33.14 -9.31
N PRO A 44 4.19 -32.43 -9.76
CA PRO A 44 5.38 -32.20 -8.95
C PRO A 44 5.08 -31.34 -7.71
N GLY A 45 5.94 -31.42 -6.69
CA GLY A 45 5.76 -30.65 -5.45
C GLY A 45 4.76 -31.31 -4.50
N GLN A 46 4.27 -30.57 -3.49
CA GLN A 46 3.21 -31.02 -2.58
C GLN A 46 1.89 -30.32 -2.92
N LEU A 47 0.77 -31.03 -2.77
CA LEU A 47 -0.57 -30.44 -2.90
C LEU A 47 -1.27 -30.26 -1.56
N LYS A 48 -0.82 -30.92 -0.49
CA LYS A 48 -1.31 -30.66 0.86
C LYS A 48 -1.10 -29.18 1.23
N GLY A 49 -2.18 -28.54 1.65
CA GLY A 49 -2.24 -27.10 1.90
C GLY A 49 -3.02 -26.33 0.83
N ASN A 50 -3.19 -26.90 -0.37
CA ASN A 50 -4.06 -26.35 -1.40
C ASN A 50 -5.53 -26.71 -1.12
N ASN A 51 -6.13 -26.00 -0.17
CA ASN A 51 -7.50 -26.26 0.26
C ASN A 51 -8.52 -26.08 -0.88
N ASP A 52 -8.29 -25.14 -1.78
CA ASP A 52 -9.15 -24.88 -2.94
C ASP A 52 -9.27 -26.11 -3.86
N LEU A 53 -8.19 -26.89 -4.03
CA LEU A 53 -8.17 -28.10 -4.84
C LEU A 53 -9.13 -29.19 -4.33
N LEU A 54 -9.46 -29.17 -3.03
CA LEU A 54 -10.40 -30.13 -2.43
C LEU A 54 -11.81 -30.01 -3.01
N CYS A 55 -12.16 -28.89 -3.65
CA CYS A 55 -13.39 -28.79 -4.45
C CYS A 55 -13.47 -29.82 -5.59
N LEU A 56 -12.32 -30.32 -6.06
CA LEU A 56 -12.24 -31.36 -7.09
C LEU A 56 -11.96 -32.74 -6.51
N THR A 57 -11.08 -32.84 -5.51
CA THR A 57 -10.59 -34.13 -5.01
C THR A 57 -11.35 -34.68 -3.82
N ARG A 58 -11.94 -33.79 -3.00
CA ARG A 58 -12.72 -34.11 -1.79
C ARG A 58 -14.00 -33.26 -1.69
N PRO A 59 -14.85 -33.20 -2.74
CA PRO A 59 -16.05 -32.37 -2.74
C PRO A 59 -17.01 -32.69 -1.59
N GLU A 60 -17.04 -33.95 -1.13
CA GLU A 60 -17.85 -34.41 -0.01
C GLU A 60 -17.49 -33.72 1.32
N VAL A 61 -16.20 -33.40 1.52
CA VAL A 61 -15.73 -32.70 2.72
C VAL A 61 -16.17 -31.24 2.68
N ILE A 62 -16.04 -30.60 1.53
CA ILE A 62 -16.43 -29.19 1.35
C ILE A 62 -17.95 -29.02 1.50
N GLU A 63 -18.76 -29.93 0.95
CA GLU A 63 -20.22 -29.93 1.14
C GLU A 63 -20.62 -30.12 2.61
N ASP A 64 -19.94 -31.01 3.35
CA ASP A 64 -20.20 -31.21 4.78
C ASP A 64 -19.89 -29.94 5.60
N ILE A 65 -18.82 -29.23 5.28
CA ILE A 65 -18.46 -27.96 5.95
C ILE A 65 -19.53 -26.89 5.68
N HIS A 66 -19.93 -26.68 4.41
CA HIS A 66 -21.01 -25.75 4.10
C HIS A 66 -22.30 -26.13 4.84
N ARG A 67 -22.63 -27.42 4.88
CA ARG A 67 -23.80 -27.93 5.62
C ARG A 67 -23.74 -27.58 7.09
N LYS A 68 -22.60 -27.75 7.76
CA LYS A 68 -22.41 -27.39 9.18
C LYS A 68 -22.69 -25.90 9.43
N TYR A 69 -22.16 -25.01 8.61
CA TYR A 69 -22.43 -23.57 8.76
C TYR A 69 -23.88 -23.18 8.46
N LEU A 70 -24.51 -23.81 7.46
CA LEU A 70 -25.92 -23.58 7.14
C LEU A 70 -26.85 -24.08 8.26
N VAL A 71 -26.53 -25.21 8.91
CA VAL A 71 -27.23 -25.71 10.10
C VAL A 71 -27.05 -24.76 11.29
N ALA A 72 -25.84 -24.22 11.49
CA ALA A 72 -25.57 -23.22 12.52
C ALA A 72 -26.31 -21.88 12.27
N GLY A 73 -26.83 -21.67 11.06
CA GLY A 73 -27.71 -20.56 10.74
C GLY A 73 -27.12 -19.48 9.86
N ALA A 74 -25.93 -19.70 9.26
CA ALA A 74 -25.36 -18.79 8.28
C ALA A 74 -26.39 -18.44 7.18
N ASP A 75 -26.48 -17.16 6.83
CA ASP A 75 -27.27 -16.63 5.72
C ASP A 75 -26.48 -16.61 4.42
N ILE A 76 -25.18 -16.35 4.51
CA ILE A 76 -24.22 -16.28 3.41
C ILE A 76 -23.14 -17.32 3.70
N ILE A 77 -22.81 -18.13 2.70
CA ILE A 77 -21.64 -19.01 2.74
C ILE A 77 -20.63 -18.60 1.67
N GLU A 78 -19.36 -18.60 2.02
CA GLU A 78 -18.27 -18.34 1.08
C GLU A 78 -17.96 -19.58 0.24
N THR A 79 -17.55 -19.41 -1.01
CA THR A 79 -16.97 -20.51 -1.80
C THR A 79 -15.59 -20.87 -1.29
N ASN A 80 -15.21 -22.16 -1.32
CA ASN A 80 -13.83 -22.58 -1.06
C ASN A 80 -12.93 -22.27 -2.29
N SER A 81 -12.62 -20.98 -2.47
CA SER A 81 -11.91 -20.45 -3.65
C SER A 81 -10.95 -19.31 -3.32
N PHE A 82 -10.59 -19.12 -2.04
CA PHE A 82 -9.75 -18.03 -1.57
C PHE A 82 -8.45 -17.85 -2.38
N ASN A 83 -7.73 -18.95 -2.65
CA ASN A 83 -6.47 -18.94 -3.41
C ASN A 83 -6.63 -19.44 -4.84
N ALA A 84 -7.84 -19.66 -5.35
CA ALA A 84 -8.10 -20.22 -6.67
C ALA A 84 -7.82 -19.22 -7.81
N THR A 85 -6.64 -18.61 -7.86
CA THR A 85 -6.13 -17.79 -8.96
C THR A 85 -4.95 -18.49 -9.63
N SER A 86 -4.69 -18.22 -10.90
CA SER A 86 -3.52 -18.77 -11.60
C SER A 86 -2.19 -18.34 -10.96
N VAL A 87 -2.16 -17.21 -10.25
CA VAL A 87 -1.01 -16.72 -9.46
C VAL A 87 -0.73 -17.65 -8.28
N SER A 88 -1.68 -17.83 -7.35
CA SER A 88 -1.47 -18.66 -6.16
C SER A 88 -1.38 -20.16 -6.50
N MET A 89 -2.13 -20.62 -7.51
CA MET A 89 -2.07 -22.02 -7.97
C MET A 89 -0.73 -22.38 -8.62
N ALA A 90 0.14 -21.39 -8.90
CA ALA A 90 1.46 -21.63 -9.44
C ALA A 90 2.42 -22.28 -8.46
N ASP A 91 2.28 -21.99 -7.18
CA ASP A 91 3.07 -22.60 -6.11
C ASP A 91 2.81 -24.10 -5.98
N TYR A 92 1.64 -24.55 -6.46
CA TYR A 92 1.20 -25.94 -6.45
C TYR A 92 1.26 -26.61 -7.84
N HIS A 93 1.74 -25.90 -8.88
CA HIS A 93 1.79 -26.39 -10.27
C HIS A 93 0.43 -26.81 -10.86
N VAL A 94 -0.67 -26.17 -10.42
CA VAL A 94 -2.04 -26.45 -10.87
C VAL A 94 -2.73 -25.25 -11.52
N GLN A 95 -1.98 -24.27 -12.03
CA GLN A 95 -2.53 -23.05 -12.65
C GLN A 95 -3.58 -23.35 -13.73
N ALA A 96 -3.34 -24.40 -14.55
CA ALA A 96 -4.23 -24.81 -15.63
C ALA A 96 -5.62 -25.28 -15.17
N TYR A 97 -5.81 -25.53 -13.87
CA TYR A 97 -7.06 -25.98 -13.29
C TYR A 97 -7.81 -24.87 -12.53
N CYS A 98 -7.30 -23.64 -12.52
CA CYS A 98 -7.89 -22.50 -11.80
C CYS A 98 -9.38 -22.32 -12.12
N ARG A 99 -9.74 -22.22 -13.40
CA ARG A 99 -11.15 -22.11 -13.82
C ARG A 99 -12.01 -23.26 -13.31
N GLU A 100 -11.52 -24.49 -13.39
CA GLU A 100 -12.28 -25.67 -13.01
C GLU A 100 -12.53 -25.73 -11.50
N ILE A 101 -11.50 -25.41 -10.70
CA ILE A 101 -11.58 -25.34 -9.24
C ILE A 101 -12.67 -24.35 -8.82
N ASN A 102 -12.65 -23.13 -9.38
CA ASN A 102 -13.65 -22.10 -9.06
C ASN A 102 -15.07 -22.49 -9.44
N LEU A 103 -15.24 -23.07 -10.63
CA LEU A 103 -16.55 -23.51 -11.08
C LEU A 103 -17.11 -24.64 -10.18
N ALA A 104 -16.25 -25.56 -9.73
CA ALA A 104 -16.62 -26.59 -8.76
C ALA A 104 -16.97 -25.98 -7.40
N ALA A 105 -16.14 -25.08 -6.87
CA ALA A 105 -16.36 -24.39 -5.60
C ALA A 105 -17.72 -23.67 -5.57
N ALA A 106 -18.01 -22.87 -6.60
CA ALA A 106 -19.28 -22.17 -6.74
C ALA A 106 -20.48 -23.12 -6.84
N ARG A 107 -20.36 -24.21 -7.61
CA ARG A 107 -21.45 -25.20 -7.75
C ARG A 107 -21.70 -25.99 -6.46
N LEU A 108 -20.67 -26.34 -5.71
CA LEU A 108 -20.79 -27.01 -4.40
C LEU A 108 -21.57 -26.12 -3.43
N ALA A 109 -21.13 -24.88 -3.25
CA ALA A 109 -21.80 -23.91 -2.38
C ALA A 109 -23.23 -23.62 -2.84
N ARG A 110 -23.45 -23.43 -4.15
CA ARG A 110 -24.78 -23.18 -4.74
C ARG A 110 -25.77 -24.30 -4.45
N ARG A 111 -25.35 -25.57 -4.63
CA ARG A 111 -26.19 -26.72 -4.30
C ARG A 111 -26.62 -26.72 -2.83
N MET A 112 -25.69 -26.48 -1.92
CA MET A 112 -25.98 -26.45 -0.48
C MET A 112 -26.91 -25.29 -0.11
N ALA A 113 -26.66 -24.09 -0.65
CA ALA A 113 -27.51 -22.93 -0.42
C ALA A 113 -28.94 -23.14 -0.98
N ASP A 114 -29.08 -23.77 -2.15
CA ASP A 114 -30.39 -24.06 -2.76
C ASP A 114 -31.15 -25.13 -1.96
N GLU A 115 -30.45 -26.18 -1.50
CA GLU A 115 -31.04 -27.22 -0.64
C GLU A 115 -31.64 -26.60 0.63
N PHE A 116 -30.87 -25.75 1.34
CA PHE A 116 -31.34 -25.11 2.57
C PHE A 116 -32.41 -24.03 2.32
N THR A 117 -32.34 -23.32 1.20
CA THR A 117 -33.39 -22.38 0.78
C THR A 117 -34.70 -23.11 0.49
N ALA A 118 -34.65 -24.30 -0.13
CA ALA A 118 -35.83 -25.11 -0.36
C ALA A 118 -36.45 -25.65 0.94
N LEU A 119 -35.62 -25.96 1.94
CA LEU A 119 -36.08 -26.39 3.28
C LEU A 119 -36.72 -25.23 4.09
N ASN A 120 -36.23 -24.01 3.93
CA ASN A 120 -36.80 -22.82 4.57
C ASN A 120 -36.85 -21.61 3.61
N PRO A 121 -37.91 -21.49 2.78
CA PRO A 121 -38.03 -20.42 1.79
C PRO A 121 -38.13 -19.00 2.39
N GLU A 122 -38.50 -18.85 3.66
CA GLU A 122 -38.56 -17.55 4.34
C GLU A 122 -37.17 -17.01 4.69
N LYS A 123 -36.18 -17.90 4.77
CA LYS A 123 -34.78 -17.56 5.02
C LYS A 123 -33.95 -18.11 3.85
N PRO A 124 -33.85 -17.40 2.70
CA PRO A 124 -32.98 -17.84 1.62
C PRO A 124 -31.50 -17.84 2.03
N ARG A 125 -30.69 -18.63 1.34
CA ARG A 125 -29.24 -18.73 1.53
C ARG A 125 -28.50 -18.23 0.31
N PHE A 126 -27.46 -17.46 0.56
CA PHE A 126 -26.67 -16.81 -0.47
C PHE A 126 -25.26 -17.38 -0.54
N VAL A 127 -24.67 -17.35 -1.73
CA VAL A 127 -23.28 -17.76 -1.96
C VAL A 127 -22.44 -16.54 -2.30
N ALA A 128 -21.40 -16.29 -1.52
CA ALA A 128 -20.37 -15.30 -1.82
C ALA A 128 -19.18 -15.98 -2.49
N GLY A 129 -18.82 -15.55 -3.69
CA GLY A 129 -17.59 -15.98 -4.36
C GLY A 129 -16.37 -15.38 -3.67
N SER A 130 -15.69 -16.15 -2.83
CA SER A 130 -14.48 -15.71 -2.10
C SER A 130 -13.31 -15.55 -3.08
N VAL A 131 -12.68 -14.38 -3.02
CA VAL A 131 -11.54 -13.98 -3.84
C VAL A 131 -10.48 -13.39 -2.90
N GLY A 132 -9.42 -14.14 -2.64
CA GLY A 132 -8.31 -13.71 -1.81
C GLY A 132 -7.32 -12.78 -2.53
N PRO A 133 -6.33 -12.24 -1.81
CA PRO A 133 -5.43 -11.20 -2.32
C PRO A 133 -4.24 -11.74 -3.16
N THR A 134 -4.16 -13.07 -3.34
CA THR A 134 -2.97 -13.81 -3.82
C THR A 134 -1.75 -13.71 -2.88
N ASN A 135 -0.65 -14.38 -3.22
CA ASN A 135 0.63 -14.25 -2.52
C ASN A 135 1.57 -13.19 -3.12
N LYS A 136 1.12 -12.42 -4.13
CA LYS A 136 1.92 -11.37 -4.78
C LYS A 136 1.29 -10.00 -4.54
N THR A 137 2.11 -8.96 -4.63
CA THR A 137 1.72 -7.55 -4.41
C THR A 137 2.12 -6.73 -5.64
N CYS A 138 1.22 -5.82 -6.04
CA CYS A 138 1.50 -4.85 -7.09
C CYS A 138 2.07 -3.53 -6.55
N SER A 139 1.81 -3.18 -5.29
CA SER A 139 2.27 -1.92 -4.71
C SER A 139 3.68 -1.98 -4.12
N MET A 140 4.18 -3.16 -3.72
CA MET A 140 5.47 -3.31 -3.04
C MET A 140 6.45 -4.21 -3.81
N SER A 141 7.74 -3.94 -3.65
CA SER A 141 8.79 -4.83 -4.17
C SER A 141 9.05 -5.99 -3.20
N PRO A 142 9.13 -7.25 -3.68
CA PRO A 142 9.65 -8.36 -2.90
C PRO A 142 11.19 -8.38 -2.84
N ASP A 143 11.87 -7.60 -3.68
CA ASP A 143 13.34 -7.47 -3.70
C ASP A 143 13.77 -6.17 -3.04
N VAL A 144 14.43 -6.31 -1.89
CA VAL A 144 14.97 -5.21 -1.08
C VAL A 144 16.04 -4.40 -1.81
N ASN A 145 16.79 -5.05 -2.70
CA ASN A 145 17.85 -4.38 -3.46
C ASN A 145 17.30 -3.61 -4.65
N ASN A 146 16.05 -3.89 -5.06
CA ASN A 146 15.39 -3.22 -6.17
C ASN A 146 13.97 -2.77 -5.77
N PRO A 147 13.82 -1.62 -5.11
CA PRO A 147 12.51 -1.14 -4.66
C PRO A 147 11.53 -0.82 -5.81
N ALA A 148 12.04 -0.67 -7.04
CA ALA A 148 11.24 -0.47 -8.24
C ALA A 148 10.66 -1.78 -8.81
N PHE A 149 11.22 -2.94 -8.46
CA PHE A 149 10.80 -4.24 -8.98
C PHE A 149 9.40 -4.62 -8.49
N ARG A 150 8.64 -5.33 -9.33
CA ARG A 150 7.36 -5.96 -8.99
C ARG A 150 7.38 -7.38 -9.52
N ALA A 151 7.00 -8.35 -8.69
CA ALA A 151 6.93 -9.74 -9.11
C ALA A 151 5.74 -10.04 -10.04
N LEU A 152 4.77 -9.13 -10.10
CA LEU A 152 3.58 -9.23 -10.92
C LEU A 152 3.12 -7.82 -11.31
N THR A 153 2.61 -7.67 -12.53
CA THR A 153 2.01 -6.42 -13.02
C THR A 153 0.51 -6.35 -12.73
N PHE A 154 -0.06 -5.14 -12.77
CA PHE A 154 -1.50 -4.92 -12.61
C PHE A 154 -2.32 -5.73 -13.62
N ASP A 155 -1.89 -5.79 -14.89
CA ASP A 155 -2.62 -6.47 -15.96
C ASP A 155 -2.61 -7.99 -15.77
N GLU A 156 -1.48 -8.57 -15.35
CA GLU A 156 -1.39 -10.00 -15.05
C GLU A 156 -2.28 -10.39 -13.87
N LEU A 157 -2.30 -9.56 -12.83
CA LEU A 157 -3.17 -9.79 -11.66
C LEU A 157 -4.65 -9.65 -12.02
N GLN A 158 -5.01 -8.62 -12.78
CA GLN A 158 -6.37 -8.42 -13.28
C GLN A 158 -6.83 -9.61 -14.13
N ALA A 159 -5.98 -10.14 -15.00
CA ALA A 159 -6.29 -11.30 -15.83
C ALA A 159 -6.53 -12.55 -14.98
N ALA A 160 -5.71 -12.78 -13.96
CA ALA A 160 -5.89 -13.90 -13.01
C ALA A 160 -7.22 -13.80 -12.24
N TYR A 161 -7.59 -12.59 -11.80
CA TYR A 161 -8.89 -12.36 -11.17
C TYR A 161 -10.06 -12.52 -12.14
N CYS A 162 -9.93 -12.11 -13.41
CA CYS A 162 -10.98 -12.32 -14.41
C CYS A 162 -11.26 -13.81 -14.61
N GLU A 163 -10.22 -14.63 -14.75
CA GLU A 163 -10.37 -16.10 -14.89
C GLU A 163 -11.15 -16.69 -13.72
N GLN A 164 -10.81 -16.28 -12.49
CA GLN A 164 -11.46 -16.72 -11.27
C GLN A 164 -12.93 -16.28 -11.20
N MET A 165 -13.17 -14.98 -11.34
CA MET A 165 -14.49 -14.38 -11.14
C MET A 165 -15.48 -14.78 -12.23
N GLU A 166 -15.05 -14.92 -13.48
CA GLU A 166 -15.89 -15.48 -14.55
C GLU A 166 -16.40 -16.88 -14.20
N ALA A 167 -15.52 -17.75 -13.69
CA ALA A 167 -15.89 -19.11 -13.28
C ALA A 167 -16.85 -19.13 -12.07
N LEU A 168 -16.64 -18.24 -11.10
CA LEU A 168 -17.54 -18.08 -9.95
C LEU A 168 -18.94 -17.60 -10.39
N LEU A 169 -18.99 -16.58 -11.26
CA LEU A 169 -20.24 -16.04 -11.80
C LEU A 169 -21.04 -17.06 -12.61
N GLU A 170 -20.36 -17.83 -13.47
CA GLU A 170 -20.93 -18.97 -14.19
C GLU A 170 -21.41 -20.08 -13.25
N GLY A 171 -20.69 -20.28 -12.14
CA GLY A 171 -20.98 -21.29 -11.14
C GLY A 171 -22.18 -21.01 -10.26
N GLY A 172 -22.70 -19.79 -10.24
CA GLY A 172 -23.96 -19.48 -9.56
C GLY A 172 -23.90 -18.48 -8.42
N VAL A 173 -22.75 -17.86 -8.10
CA VAL A 173 -22.59 -17.01 -6.90
C VAL A 173 -23.54 -15.81 -6.89
N ASP A 174 -24.03 -15.43 -5.70
CA ASP A 174 -24.93 -14.30 -5.49
C ASP A 174 -24.21 -12.98 -5.19
N ALA A 175 -22.93 -13.04 -4.84
CA ALA A 175 -22.06 -11.90 -4.61
C ALA A 175 -20.61 -12.29 -4.94
N LEU A 176 -19.76 -11.32 -5.21
CA LEU A 176 -18.30 -11.48 -5.22
C LEU A 176 -17.75 -10.83 -3.96
N LEU A 177 -16.93 -11.57 -3.20
CA LEU A 177 -16.30 -11.12 -1.96
C LEU A 177 -14.79 -11.08 -2.17
N ILE A 178 -14.24 -9.88 -2.38
CA ILE A 178 -12.80 -9.65 -2.43
C ILE A 178 -12.36 -9.40 -0.98
N GLU A 179 -11.62 -10.32 -0.40
CA GLU A 179 -11.37 -10.33 1.03
C GLU A 179 -9.91 -10.49 1.43
N THR A 180 -9.63 -10.18 2.70
CA THR A 180 -8.26 -10.15 3.24
C THR A 180 -7.35 -9.23 2.43
N ILE A 181 -7.91 -8.11 1.96
CA ILE A 181 -7.18 -7.13 1.16
C ILE A 181 -6.06 -6.55 2.02
N PHE A 182 -4.81 -6.87 1.67
CA PHE A 182 -3.63 -6.30 2.32
C PHE A 182 -2.95 -5.23 1.44
N ASP A 183 -3.25 -5.22 0.14
CA ASP A 183 -2.73 -4.31 -0.88
C ASP A 183 -3.90 -3.71 -1.68
N THR A 184 -4.05 -2.40 -1.62
CA THR A 184 -5.14 -1.69 -2.30
C THR A 184 -4.99 -1.69 -3.82
N LEU A 185 -3.76 -1.76 -4.36
CA LEU A 185 -3.57 -1.86 -5.80
C LEU A 185 -4.03 -3.22 -6.33
N ASN A 186 -3.85 -4.29 -5.55
CA ASN A 186 -4.44 -5.60 -5.84
C ASN A 186 -5.98 -5.52 -5.81
N ALA A 187 -6.55 -4.84 -4.83
CA ALA A 187 -8.00 -4.64 -4.75
C ALA A 187 -8.55 -3.86 -5.95
N LYS A 188 -7.86 -2.82 -6.42
CA LYS A 188 -8.24 -2.08 -7.65
C LYS A 188 -8.21 -2.99 -8.89
N ALA A 189 -7.21 -3.87 -9.00
CA ALA A 189 -7.17 -4.88 -10.07
C ALA A 189 -8.33 -5.88 -9.98
N ALA A 190 -8.67 -6.34 -8.77
CA ALA A 190 -9.77 -7.26 -8.52
C ALA A 190 -11.15 -6.60 -8.77
N ILE A 191 -11.35 -5.35 -8.36
CA ILE A 191 -12.56 -4.57 -8.66
C ILE A 191 -12.74 -4.47 -10.17
N ARG A 192 -11.68 -4.10 -10.91
CA ARG A 192 -11.74 -4.00 -12.36
C ARG A 192 -12.04 -5.34 -13.02
N ALA A 193 -11.45 -6.42 -12.51
CA ALA A 193 -11.73 -7.77 -12.96
C ALA A 193 -13.19 -8.17 -12.70
N ALA A 194 -13.77 -7.78 -11.56
CA ALA A 194 -15.16 -8.06 -11.23
C ALA A 194 -16.10 -7.37 -12.21
N GLU A 195 -15.88 -6.09 -12.52
CA GLU A 195 -16.68 -5.35 -13.51
C GLU A 195 -16.64 -6.02 -14.89
N LEU A 196 -15.45 -6.34 -15.38
CA LEU A 196 -15.25 -6.98 -16.68
C LEU A 196 -15.88 -8.37 -16.74
N SER A 197 -15.73 -9.15 -15.66
CA SER A 197 -16.30 -10.50 -15.57
C SER A 197 -17.83 -10.43 -15.54
N MET A 198 -18.42 -9.51 -14.79
CA MET A 198 -19.88 -9.31 -14.76
C MET A 198 -20.41 -8.85 -16.11
N GLU A 199 -19.71 -7.95 -16.81
CA GLU A 199 -20.06 -7.51 -18.17
C GLU A 199 -20.01 -8.66 -19.17
N LYS A 200 -18.91 -9.41 -19.18
CA LYS A 200 -18.69 -10.54 -20.11
C LYS A 200 -19.70 -11.67 -19.90
N ILE A 201 -20.00 -12.02 -18.65
CA ILE A 201 -20.97 -13.06 -18.31
C ILE A 201 -22.42 -12.56 -18.44
N GLY A 202 -22.64 -11.24 -18.44
CA GLY A 202 -23.99 -10.65 -18.46
C GLY A 202 -24.75 -10.83 -17.15
N ARG A 203 -24.05 -11.02 -16.03
CA ARG A 203 -24.63 -11.20 -14.69
C ARG A 203 -24.01 -10.22 -13.71
N ARG A 204 -24.82 -9.31 -13.19
CA ARG A 204 -24.42 -8.37 -12.12
C ARG A 204 -24.80 -8.92 -10.76
N VAL A 205 -23.86 -8.92 -9.84
CA VAL A 205 -24.04 -9.32 -8.44
C VAL A 205 -23.41 -8.28 -7.52
N PRO A 206 -23.88 -8.13 -6.27
CA PRO A 206 -23.20 -7.36 -5.24
C PRO A 206 -21.68 -7.60 -5.18
N LEU A 207 -20.92 -6.51 -5.11
CA LEU A 207 -19.48 -6.53 -4.88
C LEU A 207 -19.20 -6.16 -3.41
N MET A 208 -18.56 -7.07 -2.69
CA MET A 208 -18.18 -6.91 -1.28
C MET A 208 -16.67 -6.82 -1.17
N LEU A 209 -16.17 -5.88 -0.38
CA LEU A 209 -14.76 -5.78 -0.04
C LEU A 209 -14.55 -6.04 1.45
N SER A 210 -13.48 -6.75 1.81
CA SER A 210 -13.02 -6.85 3.19
C SER A 210 -11.52 -6.63 3.28
N VAL A 211 -11.13 -5.61 4.04
CA VAL A 211 -9.74 -5.20 4.21
C VAL A 211 -9.16 -5.74 5.52
N THR A 212 -7.90 -6.15 5.48
CA THR A 212 -7.18 -6.59 6.68
C THR A 212 -6.21 -5.50 7.13
N VAL A 213 -6.31 -5.13 8.40
CA VAL A 213 -5.37 -4.21 9.05
C VAL A 213 -4.25 -5.03 9.70
N SER A 214 -3.01 -4.58 9.54
CA SER A 214 -1.81 -5.31 10.02
C SER A 214 -1.30 -4.82 11.36
N ASP A 215 -1.73 -3.66 11.84
CA ASP A 215 -1.23 -3.05 13.06
C ASP A 215 -2.31 -2.31 13.86
N ILE A 216 -1.93 -1.89 15.06
CA ILE A 216 -2.77 -1.08 15.96
C ILE A 216 -3.00 0.36 15.44
N ALA A 217 -2.27 0.79 14.43
CA ALA A 217 -2.45 2.09 13.79
C ALA A 217 -3.55 2.06 12.71
N GLY A 218 -4.14 0.89 12.44
CA GLY A 218 -5.24 0.73 11.49
C GLY A 218 -4.80 0.84 10.04
N ARG A 219 -3.55 0.44 9.74
CA ARG A 219 -3.02 0.45 8.37
C ARG A 219 -3.06 -0.94 7.75
N THR A 220 -3.23 -0.99 6.42
CA THR A 220 -3.01 -2.19 5.62
C THR A 220 -1.52 -2.56 5.61
N LEU A 221 -1.19 -3.76 5.15
CA LEU A 221 0.20 -4.18 4.97
C LEU A 221 0.96 -3.26 3.98
N SER A 222 0.27 -2.73 2.97
CA SER A 222 0.82 -1.73 2.03
C SER A 222 0.96 -0.32 2.63
N GLY A 223 0.65 -0.14 3.93
CA GLY A 223 0.84 1.09 4.71
C GLY A 223 -0.31 2.09 4.64
N GLN A 224 -1.40 1.76 3.94
CA GLN A 224 -2.51 2.67 3.70
C GLN A 224 -3.50 2.66 4.89
N THR A 225 -3.97 3.84 5.28
CA THR A 225 -5.02 4.00 6.31
C THR A 225 -6.40 3.58 5.79
N LEU A 226 -7.35 3.24 6.68
CA LEU A 226 -8.72 2.87 6.28
C LEU A 226 -9.45 3.99 5.52
N ASP A 227 -9.29 5.25 5.93
CA ASP A 227 -9.89 6.40 5.26
C ASP A 227 -9.32 6.56 3.83
N ALA A 228 -8.01 6.37 3.67
CA ALA A 228 -7.35 6.40 2.36
C ALA A 228 -7.76 5.22 1.47
N PHE A 229 -7.97 4.03 2.06
CA PHE A 229 -8.50 2.87 1.37
C PHE A 229 -9.91 3.14 0.84
N LEU A 230 -10.80 3.70 1.66
CA LEU A 230 -12.15 4.09 1.22
C LEU A 230 -12.10 5.05 0.03
N ALA A 231 -11.25 6.08 0.06
CA ALA A 231 -11.04 6.98 -1.08
C ALA A 231 -10.50 6.25 -2.32
N SER A 232 -9.61 5.27 -2.14
CA SER A 232 -9.08 4.47 -3.27
C SER A 232 -10.13 3.61 -3.97
N VAL A 233 -11.16 3.15 -3.26
CA VAL A 233 -12.13 2.17 -3.78
C VAL A 233 -13.55 2.72 -4.00
N GLU A 234 -13.84 3.97 -3.62
CA GLU A 234 -15.19 4.56 -3.72
C GLU A 234 -15.74 4.73 -5.14
N HIS A 235 -14.88 4.56 -6.16
CA HIS A 235 -15.27 4.58 -7.56
C HIS A 235 -16.12 3.36 -7.96
N ALA A 236 -16.01 2.27 -7.21
CA ALA A 236 -16.73 1.03 -7.47
C ALA A 236 -18.17 1.07 -6.91
N ASP A 237 -19.08 0.35 -7.55
CA ASP A 237 -20.46 0.16 -7.07
C ASP A 237 -20.48 -0.90 -5.94
N LEU A 238 -19.97 -0.51 -4.78
CA LEU A 238 -19.76 -1.40 -3.63
C LEU A 238 -21.07 -1.66 -2.88
N PHE A 239 -21.34 -2.92 -2.61
CA PHE A 239 -22.43 -3.33 -1.72
C PHE A 239 -22.02 -3.23 -0.25
N SER A 240 -20.85 -3.78 0.09
CA SER A 240 -20.32 -3.68 1.46
C SER A 240 -18.81 -3.50 1.48
N VAL A 241 -18.34 -2.85 2.54
CA VAL A 241 -16.92 -2.76 2.90
C VAL A 241 -16.78 -3.19 4.36
N GLY A 242 -15.82 -4.04 4.65
CA GLY A 242 -15.65 -4.59 5.99
C GLY A 242 -14.23 -4.89 6.40
N LEU A 243 -14.11 -5.52 7.56
CA LEU A 243 -12.84 -5.95 8.14
C LEU A 243 -12.86 -7.43 8.49
N ASN A 244 -11.75 -8.11 8.18
CA ASN A 244 -11.56 -9.51 8.52
C ASN A 244 -10.09 -9.85 8.81
N CYS A 245 -9.89 -10.99 9.45
CA CYS A 245 -8.57 -11.53 9.79
C CYS A 245 -7.74 -10.59 10.69
N SER A 246 -6.46 -10.93 10.89
CA SER A 246 -5.45 -10.32 11.79
C SER A 246 -5.80 -10.26 13.28
N PHE A 247 -6.98 -9.77 13.63
CA PHE A 247 -7.39 -9.42 14.98
C PHE A 247 -8.62 -10.21 15.45
N GLY A 248 -8.73 -10.36 16.77
CA GLY A 248 -9.97 -10.80 17.42
C GLY A 248 -10.99 -9.67 17.47
N ALA A 249 -12.20 -10.00 17.94
CA ALA A 249 -13.32 -9.07 17.91
C ALA A 249 -13.05 -7.78 18.71
N ARG A 250 -12.55 -7.88 19.95
CA ARG A 250 -12.25 -6.68 20.74
C ARG A 250 -11.25 -5.72 20.06
N GLN A 251 -10.19 -6.23 19.43
CA GLN A 251 -9.19 -5.37 18.78
C GLN A 251 -9.70 -4.76 17.46
N LEU A 252 -10.65 -5.40 16.79
CA LEU A 252 -11.19 -4.93 15.51
C LEU A 252 -12.19 -3.77 15.67
N LYS A 253 -12.82 -3.65 16.84
CA LYS A 253 -13.89 -2.68 17.12
C LYS A 253 -13.53 -1.22 16.77
N PRO A 254 -12.39 -0.65 17.21
CA PRO A 254 -12.09 0.77 16.94
C PRO A 254 -11.98 1.08 15.45
N PHE A 255 -11.51 0.10 14.67
CA PHE A 255 -11.41 0.22 13.22
C PHE A 255 -12.78 0.11 12.53
N LEU A 256 -13.69 -0.69 13.08
CA LEU A 256 -15.08 -0.72 12.63
C LEU A 256 -15.81 0.60 12.93
N GLU A 257 -15.58 1.22 14.09
CA GLU A 257 -16.13 2.54 14.41
C GLU A 257 -15.65 3.60 13.41
N GLN A 258 -14.33 3.61 13.11
CA GLN A 258 -13.76 4.49 12.09
C GLN A 258 -14.42 4.27 10.72
N LEU A 259 -14.47 3.02 10.25
CA LEU A 259 -15.09 2.67 8.96
C LEU A 259 -16.58 3.04 8.92
N ALA A 260 -17.32 2.76 10.01
CA ALA A 260 -18.74 3.05 10.15
C ALA A 260 -19.07 4.53 10.11
N SER A 261 -18.17 5.39 10.58
CA SER A 261 -18.37 6.84 10.57
C SER A 261 -18.32 7.45 9.17
N ARG A 262 -17.62 6.83 8.22
CA ARG A 262 -17.37 7.39 6.87
C ARG A 262 -17.96 6.60 5.72
N ALA A 263 -18.17 5.28 5.85
CA ALA A 263 -18.55 4.43 4.72
C ALA A 263 -20.03 4.58 4.32
N PRO A 264 -20.35 5.03 3.09
CA PRO A 264 -21.71 5.07 2.56
C PRO A 264 -22.23 3.68 2.11
N TYR A 265 -21.54 2.62 2.52
CA TYR A 265 -21.82 1.22 2.17
C TYR A 265 -22.29 0.44 3.41
N TYR A 266 -22.81 -0.76 3.21
CA TYR A 266 -23.03 -1.70 4.32
C TYR A 266 -21.69 -2.18 4.88
N ILE A 267 -21.66 -2.57 6.16
CA ILE A 267 -20.43 -3.01 6.82
C ILE A 267 -20.46 -4.48 7.17
N SER A 268 -19.40 -5.20 6.79
CA SER A 268 -19.13 -6.57 7.23
C SER A 268 -18.03 -6.60 8.29
N ALA A 269 -18.15 -7.52 9.24
CA ALA A 269 -17.10 -7.78 10.24
C ALA A 269 -17.04 -9.27 10.56
N TYR A 270 -15.89 -9.89 10.33
CA TYR A 270 -15.69 -11.31 10.63
C TYR A 270 -14.30 -11.54 11.22
N PRO A 271 -14.13 -11.28 12.53
CA PRO A 271 -12.84 -11.37 13.21
C PRO A 271 -12.37 -12.82 13.40
N ASN A 272 -11.10 -12.99 13.78
CA ASN A 272 -10.57 -14.27 14.25
C ASN A 272 -11.12 -14.65 15.62
N ALA A 273 -11.04 -15.93 15.99
CA ALA A 273 -11.33 -16.43 17.34
C ALA A 273 -10.20 -16.05 18.34
N GLY A 274 -9.95 -14.75 18.46
CA GLY A 274 -8.83 -14.18 19.21
C GLY A 274 -7.52 -14.19 18.42
N LEU A 275 -6.43 -13.86 19.12
CA LEU A 275 -5.09 -14.03 18.59
C LEU A 275 -4.65 -15.49 18.76
N PRO A 276 -3.93 -16.08 17.79
CA PRO A 276 -3.42 -17.43 17.94
C PRO A 276 -2.49 -17.51 19.15
N ASN A 277 -2.63 -18.58 19.92
CA ASN A 277 -1.81 -18.87 21.08
C ASN A 277 -0.42 -19.35 20.65
N SER A 278 0.40 -19.64 21.66
CA SER A 278 1.77 -20.08 21.46
C SER A 278 1.90 -21.40 20.65
N LEU A 279 0.83 -22.18 20.54
CA LEU A 279 0.80 -23.43 19.78
C LEU A 279 0.12 -23.25 18.41
N GLY A 280 -0.15 -22.01 17.99
CA GLY A 280 -0.88 -21.72 16.76
C GLY A 280 -2.35 -22.14 16.81
N GLN A 281 -2.93 -22.25 18.00
CA GLN A 281 -4.34 -22.60 18.24
C GLN A 281 -5.12 -21.37 18.70
N TYR A 282 -6.43 -21.37 18.50
CA TYR A 282 -7.30 -20.28 18.93
C TYR A 282 -8.01 -20.68 20.22
N ASP A 283 -7.72 -19.95 21.31
CA ASP A 283 -8.22 -20.28 22.65
C ASP A 283 -9.55 -19.57 22.99
N GLN A 284 -9.95 -18.55 22.22
CA GLN A 284 -11.17 -17.79 22.51
C GLN A 284 -12.39 -18.67 22.27
N THR A 285 -13.26 -18.81 23.28
CA THR A 285 -14.46 -19.66 23.16
C THR A 285 -15.56 -18.99 22.32
N PRO A 286 -16.53 -19.75 21.80
CA PRO A 286 -17.72 -19.19 21.13
C PRO A 286 -18.48 -18.18 22.00
N GLU A 287 -18.60 -18.44 23.30
CA GLU A 287 -19.26 -17.55 24.26
C GLU A 287 -18.51 -16.22 24.41
N ASP A 288 -17.18 -16.27 24.56
CA ASP A 288 -16.35 -15.08 24.72
C ASP A 288 -16.38 -14.21 23.46
N MET A 289 -16.23 -14.83 22.27
CA MET A 289 -16.27 -14.10 21.00
C MET A 289 -17.66 -13.50 20.74
N ALA A 290 -18.73 -14.23 21.05
CA ALA A 290 -20.09 -13.72 20.92
C ALA A 290 -20.35 -12.52 21.83
N ALA A 291 -19.81 -12.50 23.05
CA ALA A 291 -19.90 -11.36 23.96
C ALA A 291 -19.22 -10.11 23.39
N GLU A 292 -18.08 -10.27 22.72
CA GLU A 292 -17.36 -9.16 22.07
C GLU A 292 -18.07 -8.67 20.78
N VAL A 293 -18.54 -9.60 19.93
CA VAL A 293 -19.28 -9.26 18.70
C VAL A 293 -20.62 -8.58 19.01
N LYS A 294 -21.23 -8.91 20.15
CA LYS A 294 -22.46 -8.26 20.62
C LYS A 294 -22.30 -6.74 20.73
N GLU A 295 -21.12 -6.23 21.09
CA GLU A 295 -20.86 -4.78 21.15
C GLU A 295 -21.04 -4.12 19.77
N TYR A 296 -20.62 -4.79 18.68
CA TYR A 296 -20.80 -4.26 17.32
C TYR A 296 -22.26 -4.07 16.95
N ILE A 297 -23.08 -5.01 17.40
CA ILE A 297 -24.51 -5.09 17.11
C ILE A 297 -25.25 -4.03 17.93
N GLU A 298 -24.98 -3.93 19.23
CA GLU A 298 -25.62 -2.95 20.13
C GLU A 298 -25.27 -1.50 19.76
N GLU A 299 -24.05 -1.26 19.25
CA GLU A 299 -23.60 0.06 18.81
C GLU A 299 -23.97 0.37 17.35
N GLY A 300 -24.62 -0.56 16.64
CA GLY A 300 -25.09 -0.35 15.28
C GLY A 300 -23.96 -0.15 14.27
N LEU A 301 -22.85 -0.88 14.43
CA LEU A 301 -21.65 -0.74 13.58
C LEU A 301 -21.69 -1.61 12.32
N VAL A 302 -22.52 -2.65 12.28
CA VAL A 302 -22.44 -3.73 11.28
C VAL A 302 -23.78 -4.04 10.60
N ASN A 303 -23.68 -4.61 9.41
CA ASN A 303 -24.78 -5.15 8.60
C ASN A 303 -24.61 -6.65 8.32
N ILE A 304 -23.37 -7.13 8.29
CA ILE A 304 -22.99 -8.53 8.09
C ILE A 304 -21.98 -8.91 9.18
N ILE A 305 -22.19 -10.03 9.86
CA ILE A 305 -21.27 -10.57 10.87
C ILE A 305 -20.88 -12.01 10.52
N GLY A 306 -19.64 -12.40 10.78
CA GLY A 306 -19.16 -13.77 10.51
C GLY A 306 -17.96 -14.14 11.36
N GLY A 307 -17.20 -15.13 10.91
CA GLY A 307 -15.95 -15.54 11.54
C GLY A 307 -14.83 -15.78 10.53
N CYS A 308 -13.59 -15.46 10.91
CA CYS A 308 -12.40 -15.80 10.14
C CYS A 308 -11.61 -16.92 10.87
N CYS A 309 -10.29 -16.83 10.96
CA CYS A 309 -9.44 -17.92 11.41
C CYS A 309 -9.77 -18.36 12.85
N GLY A 310 -9.85 -19.67 13.06
CA GLY A 310 -10.19 -20.27 14.35
C GLY A 310 -11.69 -20.43 14.61
N THR A 311 -12.56 -19.87 13.77
CA THR A 311 -14.01 -19.97 13.96
C THR A 311 -14.60 -21.22 13.32
N THR A 312 -15.52 -21.86 14.03
CA THR A 312 -16.26 -23.07 13.61
C THR A 312 -17.77 -22.80 13.59
N GLU A 313 -18.57 -23.79 13.23
CA GLU A 313 -20.03 -23.72 13.25
C GLU A 313 -20.60 -23.35 14.64
N GLN A 314 -19.87 -23.67 15.71
CA GLN A 314 -20.28 -23.35 17.08
C GLN A 314 -20.27 -21.83 17.35
N TYR A 315 -19.36 -21.09 16.71
CA TYR A 315 -19.29 -19.63 16.82
C TYR A 315 -20.45 -18.99 16.06
N ILE A 316 -20.68 -19.44 14.83
CA ILE A 316 -21.76 -18.95 13.96
C ILE A 316 -23.14 -19.19 14.60
N ALA A 317 -23.33 -20.31 15.28
CA ALA A 317 -24.57 -20.61 15.99
C ALA A 317 -24.92 -19.58 17.07
N LYS A 318 -23.92 -18.97 17.72
CA LYS A 318 -24.15 -17.93 18.75
C LYS A 318 -24.69 -16.63 18.19
N TYR A 319 -24.38 -16.31 16.93
CA TYR A 319 -24.76 -15.03 16.34
C TYR A 319 -26.26 -14.92 16.04
N GLN A 320 -26.95 -16.04 15.80
CA GLN A 320 -28.39 -16.02 15.49
C GLN A 320 -29.21 -15.39 16.61
N ASP A 321 -28.88 -15.67 17.87
CA ASP A 321 -29.60 -15.12 19.02
C ASP A 321 -29.29 -13.62 19.20
N LEU A 322 -28.07 -13.18 18.87
CA LEU A 322 -27.64 -11.79 19.04
C LEU A 322 -28.34 -10.82 18.07
N ILE A 323 -28.69 -11.28 16.88
CA ILE A 323 -29.26 -10.41 15.83
C ILE A 323 -30.80 -10.33 15.87
N GLN A 324 -31.47 -11.09 16.73
CA GLN A 324 -32.94 -11.10 16.79
C GLN A 324 -33.48 -9.75 17.26
N GLY A 325 -34.35 -9.14 16.45
CA GLY A 325 -35.01 -7.88 16.78
C GLY A 325 -34.09 -6.64 16.74
N VAL A 326 -32.83 -6.79 16.30
CA VAL A 326 -31.89 -5.67 16.19
C VAL A 326 -32.00 -5.00 14.82
N GLN A 327 -31.98 -3.67 14.82
CA GLN A 327 -31.94 -2.89 13.59
C GLN A 327 -30.52 -2.87 13.01
N PRO A 328 -30.33 -3.17 11.72
CA PRO A 328 -29.01 -3.10 11.10
C PRO A 328 -28.51 -1.65 10.99
N ARG A 329 -27.19 -1.48 10.87
CA ARG A 329 -26.57 -0.16 10.63
C ARG A 329 -27.19 0.51 9.40
N VAL A 330 -27.45 1.80 9.50
CA VAL A 330 -27.81 2.64 8.34
C VAL A 330 -26.55 3.27 7.77
N PRO A 331 -26.20 3.03 6.49
CA PRO A 331 -25.05 3.67 5.86
C PRO A 331 -25.11 5.20 5.94
N VAL A 332 -23.94 5.83 6.13
CA VAL A 332 -23.86 7.30 6.17
C VAL A 332 -24.07 7.88 4.77
N LYS A 333 -24.40 9.17 4.70
CA LYS A 333 -24.51 9.87 3.42
C LYS A 333 -23.12 9.95 2.76
N LYS A 334 -23.06 9.78 1.44
CA LYS A 334 -21.84 10.02 0.66
C LYS A 334 -21.33 11.45 0.90
N HIS A 335 -20.01 11.60 1.06
CA HIS A 335 -19.35 12.90 1.22
C HIS A 335 -19.55 13.78 -0.02
N ALA A 336 -19.39 15.09 0.15
CA ALA A 336 -19.54 16.10 -0.90
C ALA A 336 -18.21 16.75 -1.33
N HIS A 337 -17.09 16.23 -0.81
CA HIS A 337 -15.76 16.78 -1.04
C HIS A 337 -14.96 15.88 -1.99
N LEU A 338 -13.99 16.47 -2.70
CA LEU A 338 -12.96 15.72 -3.39
C LEU A 338 -12.11 14.97 -2.37
N TRP A 339 -12.14 13.64 -2.47
CA TRP A 339 -11.22 12.76 -1.75
C TRP A 339 -10.13 12.28 -2.70
N LEU A 340 -8.89 12.45 -2.28
CA LEU A 340 -7.69 11.91 -2.90
C LEU A 340 -6.96 11.06 -1.87
N SER A 341 -6.08 10.15 -2.31
CA SER A 341 -5.26 9.42 -1.36
C SER A 341 -3.88 9.06 -1.90
N GLY A 342 -2.90 9.11 -0.99
CA GLY A 342 -1.69 8.30 -1.07
C GLY A 342 -1.87 7.11 -0.12
N LEU A 343 -0.98 6.99 0.88
CA LEU A 343 -1.20 6.15 2.06
C LEU A 343 -2.18 6.79 3.05
N GLU A 344 -2.37 8.10 2.97
CA GLU A 344 -3.26 8.88 3.83
C GLU A 344 -4.31 9.61 2.98
N LEU A 345 -5.46 9.89 3.60
CA LEU A 345 -6.56 10.61 2.97
C LEU A 345 -6.20 12.08 2.87
N LEU A 346 -6.35 12.65 1.68
CA LEU A 346 -6.46 14.08 1.48
C LEU A 346 -7.91 14.41 1.13
N GLU A 347 -8.63 14.95 2.11
CA GLU A 347 -10.00 15.44 1.93
C GLU A 347 -9.96 16.95 1.67
N VAL A 348 -10.31 17.37 0.45
CA VAL A 348 -10.34 18.79 0.07
C VAL A 348 -11.63 19.42 0.60
N SER A 349 -11.63 19.72 1.88
CA SER A 349 -12.74 20.36 2.59
C SER A 349 -12.60 21.90 2.61
N PRO A 350 -13.66 22.65 2.96
CA PRO A 350 -13.57 24.11 3.09
C PRO A 350 -12.54 24.61 4.10
N GLU A 351 -12.11 23.78 5.06
CA GLU A 351 -11.04 24.10 6.02
C GLU A 351 -9.65 24.03 5.38
N ILE A 352 -9.48 23.26 4.29
CA ILE A 352 -8.27 23.28 3.46
C ILE A 352 -8.44 24.40 2.43
N ASN A 353 -7.93 25.58 2.76
CA ASN A 353 -8.09 26.77 1.92
C ASN A 353 -7.56 26.60 0.49
N PHE A 354 -6.43 25.89 0.30
CA PHE A 354 -5.78 25.72 -0.99
C PHE A 354 -4.85 24.50 -1.00
N VAL A 355 -4.92 23.69 -2.07
CA VAL A 355 -4.09 22.49 -2.26
C VAL A 355 -2.86 22.83 -3.10
N ASN A 356 -1.69 22.84 -2.46
CA ASN A 356 -0.41 23.00 -3.14
C ASN A 356 0.01 21.68 -3.82
N VAL A 357 0.06 21.67 -5.15
CA VAL A 357 0.59 20.57 -5.95
C VAL A 357 2.05 20.88 -6.31
N GLY A 358 2.99 20.03 -5.87
CA GLY A 358 4.42 20.27 -6.08
C GLY A 358 4.89 20.04 -7.51
N GLU A 359 5.36 21.09 -8.19
CA GLU A 359 5.71 21.12 -9.62
C GLU A 359 7.10 20.55 -9.99
N ARG A 360 7.97 20.24 -9.03
CA ARG A 360 9.42 20.06 -9.31
C ARG A 360 9.81 18.68 -9.81
N CYS A 361 8.93 17.69 -9.71
CA CYS A 361 9.12 16.34 -10.26
C CYS A 361 8.69 16.28 -11.73
N ASN A 362 9.09 17.29 -12.48
CA ASN A 362 8.72 17.49 -13.86
C ASN A 362 9.98 17.60 -14.73
N VAL A 363 10.16 16.66 -15.65
CA VAL A 363 11.33 16.60 -16.53
C VAL A 363 11.41 17.82 -17.45
N ALA A 364 10.29 18.31 -17.97
CA ALA A 364 10.24 19.50 -18.82
C ALA A 364 10.47 20.81 -18.02
N GLY A 365 9.99 20.86 -16.78
CA GLY A 365 10.02 22.06 -15.92
C GLY A 365 11.28 22.21 -15.05
N SER A 366 11.95 21.11 -14.71
CA SER A 366 13.05 21.07 -13.74
C SER A 366 14.32 20.48 -14.33
N ARG A 367 15.28 21.35 -14.68
CA ARG A 367 16.60 20.93 -15.19
C ARG A 367 17.33 19.95 -14.26
N LYS A 368 17.17 20.13 -12.94
CA LYS A 368 17.76 19.23 -11.95
C LYS A 368 17.12 17.85 -12.04
N PHE A 369 15.79 17.78 -12.11
CA PHE A 369 15.06 16.52 -12.19
C PHE A 369 15.36 15.77 -13.50
N LEU A 370 15.29 16.45 -14.66
CA LEU A 370 15.68 15.91 -15.97
C LEU A 370 17.06 15.27 -15.94
N ARG A 371 18.06 15.99 -15.39
CA ARG A 371 19.43 15.45 -15.27
C ARG A 371 19.45 14.16 -14.45
N LEU A 372 18.79 14.14 -13.29
CA LEU A 372 18.79 12.99 -12.39
C LEU A 372 18.10 11.77 -13.00
N ILE A 373 16.98 11.95 -13.72
CA ILE A 373 16.28 10.88 -14.43
C ILE A 373 17.13 10.35 -15.60
N ASN A 374 17.73 11.24 -16.40
CA ASN A 374 18.64 10.85 -17.48
C ASN A 374 19.86 10.06 -16.98
N GLU A 375 20.45 10.49 -15.86
CA GLU A 375 21.60 9.83 -15.22
C GLU A 375 21.20 8.61 -14.37
N LYS A 376 19.91 8.24 -14.33
CA LYS A 376 19.37 7.14 -13.51
C LYS A 376 19.67 7.27 -12.01
N LYS A 377 19.85 8.50 -11.53
CA LYS A 377 20.07 8.86 -10.12
C LYS A 377 18.73 9.01 -9.41
N TYR A 378 17.95 7.94 -9.38
CA TYR A 378 16.58 7.96 -8.87
C TYR A 378 16.49 8.32 -7.38
N ASP A 379 17.49 7.98 -6.56
CA ASP A 379 17.50 8.34 -5.14
C ASP A 379 17.56 9.85 -4.89
N GLU A 380 18.41 10.52 -5.66
CA GLU A 380 18.47 11.98 -5.65
C GLU A 380 17.17 12.56 -6.21
N ALA A 381 16.54 11.93 -7.20
CA ALA A 381 15.24 12.36 -7.73
C ALA A 381 14.11 12.21 -6.68
N LEU A 382 14.10 11.13 -5.90
CA LEU A 382 13.18 10.94 -4.78
C LEU A 382 13.38 12.01 -3.69
N SER A 383 14.61 12.48 -3.49
CA SER A 383 14.87 13.58 -2.55
C SER A 383 14.13 14.87 -2.94
N ILE A 384 13.93 15.13 -4.24
CA ILE A 384 13.17 16.28 -4.74
C ILE A 384 11.69 16.12 -4.38
N ALA A 385 11.10 14.95 -4.63
CA ALA A 385 9.72 14.66 -4.26
C ALA A 385 9.49 14.79 -2.75
N ARG A 386 10.36 14.18 -1.93
CA ARG A 386 10.31 14.27 -0.47
C ARG A 386 10.38 15.72 0.02
N LYS A 387 11.32 16.48 -0.54
CA LYS A 387 11.52 17.88 -0.15
C LYS A 387 10.28 18.73 -0.43
N GLN A 388 9.57 18.48 -1.53
CA GLN A 388 8.32 19.17 -1.82
C GLN A 388 7.24 18.89 -0.79
N VAL A 389 7.10 17.64 -0.32
CA VAL A 389 6.16 17.29 0.77
C VAL A 389 6.55 18.01 2.06
N GLU A 390 7.85 18.02 2.40
CA GLU A 390 8.36 18.74 3.58
C GLU A 390 8.12 20.26 3.49
N ASP A 391 8.13 20.82 2.28
CA ASP A 391 7.85 22.23 2.00
C ASP A 391 6.35 22.55 1.94
N GLY A 392 5.47 21.55 2.17
CA GLY A 392 4.03 21.76 2.26
C GLY A 392 3.23 21.42 0.99
N ALA A 393 3.80 20.68 0.05
CA ALA A 393 3.02 20.08 -1.02
C ALA A 393 2.09 18.99 -0.46
N LEU A 394 0.80 19.13 -0.77
CA LEU A 394 -0.23 18.15 -0.40
C LEU A 394 -0.46 17.11 -1.50
N VAL A 395 0.01 17.37 -2.73
CA VAL A 395 0.02 16.46 -3.87
C VAL A 395 1.34 16.63 -4.62
N ILE A 396 1.89 15.58 -5.22
CA ILE A 396 3.10 15.66 -6.05
C ILE A 396 2.75 15.46 -7.52
N ASP A 397 3.07 16.44 -8.36
CA ASP A 397 3.00 16.34 -9.82
C ASP A 397 4.24 15.61 -10.35
N VAL A 398 4.03 14.55 -11.13
CA VAL A 398 5.09 13.73 -11.72
C VAL A 398 4.93 13.74 -13.23
N ASN A 399 5.90 14.31 -13.92
CA ASN A 399 5.96 14.36 -15.38
C ASN A 399 7.28 13.81 -15.91
N MET A 400 7.21 12.85 -16.81
CA MET A 400 8.36 12.16 -17.43
C MET A 400 8.48 12.39 -18.94
N ASP A 401 7.76 13.37 -19.49
CA ASP A 401 7.74 13.65 -20.91
C ASP A 401 9.03 14.35 -21.34
N ASP A 402 9.90 13.60 -22.04
CA ASP A 402 11.05 14.13 -22.78
C ASP A 402 11.24 13.32 -24.07
N GLY A 403 11.74 13.98 -25.12
CA GLY A 403 11.96 13.33 -26.42
C GLY A 403 13.04 12.25 -26.41
N LEU A 404 13.90 12.22 -25.39
CA LEU A 404 15.01 11.28 -25.24
C LEU A 404 14.72 10.15 -24.25
N LEU A 405 13.59 10.20 -23.53
CA LEU A 405 13.22 9.22 -22.51
C LEU A 405 12.10 8.28 -23.00
N ASP A 406 12.15 7.03 -22.53
CA ASP A 406 10.97 6.17 -22.52
C ASP A 406 10.07 6.60 -21.33
N ALA A 407 9.25 7.62 -21.57
CA ALA A 407 8.43 8.24 -20.55
C ALA A 407 7.54 7.23 -19.79
N ALA A 408 7.04 6.19 -20.46
CA ALA A 408 6.18 5.18 -19.82
C ALA A 408 6.99 4.30 -18.86
N GLN A 409 8.19 3.87 -19.27
CA GLN A 409 9.10 3.11 -18.42
C GLN A 409 9.62 3.94 -17.23
N GLU A 410 9.98 5.21 -17.47
CA GLU A 410 10.45 6.12 -16.42
C GLU A 410 9.36 6.42 -15.40
N MET A 411 8.12 6.67 -15.87
CA MET A 411 6.96 6.87 -15.00
C MET A 411 6.72 5.64 -14.11
N THR A 412 6.71 4.45 -14.71
CA THR A 412 6.52 3.18 -13.99
C THR A 412 7.61 3.00 -12.92
N THR A 413 8.86 3.20 -13.30
CA THR A 413 10.02 3.02 -12.40
C THR A 413 9.97 4.02 -11.25
N PHE A 414 9.75 5.29 -11.54
CA PHE A 414 9.75 6.34 -10.52
C PHE A 414 8.55 6.20 -9.57
N LEU A 415 7.35 5.89 -10.07
CA LEU A 415 6.19 5.68 -9.19
C LEU A 415 6.33 4.44 -8.31
N ASN A 416 6.91 3.35 -8.84
CA ASN A 416 7.22 2.17 -8.03
C ASN A 416 8.22 2.49 -6.90
N LEU A 417 9.18 3.37 -7.16
CA LEU A 417 10.12 3.87 -6.15
C LEU A 417 9.44 4.81 -5.15
N VAL A 418 8.58 5.71 -5.60
CA VAL A 418 7.78 6.59 -4.73
C VAL A 418 6.94 5.77 -3.76
N ALA A 419 6.32 4.67 -4.21
CA ALA A 419 5.56 3.76 -3.35
C ALA A 419 6.42 3.11 -2.24
N SER A 420 7.73 3.02 -2.42
CA SER A 420 8.67 2.51 -1.40
C SER A 420 9.16 3.58 -0.40
N GLU A 421 8.77 4.85 -0.57
CA GLU A 421 9.17 5.97 0.29
C GLU A 421 7.95 6.56 1.01
N PRO A 422 7.67 6.16 2.27
CA PRO A 422 6.39 6.48 2.93
C PRO A 422 6.11 7.98 3.11
N GLU A 423 7.15 8.79 3.30
CA GLU A 423 6.99 10.26 3.38
C GLU A 423 6.48 10.89 2.08
N ILE A 424 6.78 10.27 0.94
CA ILE A 424 6.28 10.69 -0.37
C ILE A 424 4.95 9.99 -0.64
N ALA A 425 4.88 8.67 -0.41
CA ALA A 425 3.70 7.87 -0.68
C ALA A 425 2.49 8.28 0.17
N ARG A 426 2.65 8.96 1.31
CA ARG A 426 1.51 9.43 2.11
C ARG A 426 0.60 10.39 1.36
N VAL A 427 1.16 11.25 0.50
CA VAL A 427 0.38 12.23 -0.27
C VAL A 427 -0.06 11.65 -1.62
N PRO A 428 -1.20 12.10 -2.18
CA PRO A 428 -1.62 11.71 -3.52
C PRO A 428 -0.60 12.13 -4.60
N ILE A 429 -0.64 11.41 -5.71
CA ILE A 429 0.18 11.69 -6.90
C ILE A 429 -0.72 12.26 -8.01
N MET A 430 -0.22 13.28 -8.69
CA MET A 430 -0.75 13.77 -9.95
C MET A 430 0.14 13.22 -11.08
N ILE A 431 -0.44 12.35 -11.90
CA ILE A 431 0.26 11.71 -13.03
C ILE A 431 0.12 12.65 -14.22
N ASP A 432 1.24 13.30 -14.59
CA ASP A 432 1.27 14.30 -15.65
C ASP A 432 1.96 13.77 -16.92
N SER A 433 1.21 13.76 -18.02
CA SER A 433 1.76 13.46 -19.35
C SER A 433 0.82 13.91 -20.47
N SER A 434 1.43 14.31 -21.58
CA SER A 434 0.76 14.54 -22.87
C SER A 434 0.48 13.25 -23.65
N LYS A 435 1.06 12.11 -23.22
CA LYS A 435 1.00 10.81 -23.87
C LYS A 435 0.12 9.83 -23.09
N TRP A 436 -0.92 9.30 -23.73
CA TRP A 436 -1.92 8.46 -23.04
C TRP A 436 -1.35 7.14 -22.52
N GLU A 437 -0.38 6.55 -23.21
CA GLU A 437 0.36 5.37 -22.76
C GLU A 437 1.10 5.58 -21.44
N VAL A 438 1.60 6.80 -21.17
CA VAL A 438 2.30 7.14 -19.93
C VAL A 438 1.29 7.27 -18.78
N ILE A 439 0.15 7.93 -19.02
CA ILE A 439 -0.97 7.99 -18.06
C ILE A 439 -1.42 6.58 -17.66
N ARG A 440 -1.65 5.71 -18.65
CA ARG A 440 -2.04 4.31 -18.40
C ARG A 440 -1.00 3.54 -17.61
N ALA A 441 0.29 3.74 -17.90
CA ALA A 441 1.36 3.12 -17.13
C ALA A 441 1.37 3.59 -15.67
N GLY A 442 1.22 4.90 -15.44
CA GLY A 442 1.19 5.47 -14.09
C GLY A 442 -0.03 5.02 -13.27
N LEU A 443 -1.22 4.96 -13.87
CA LEU A 443 -2.45 4.51 -13.20
C LEU A 443 -2.34 3.09 -12.65
N LYS A 444 -1.53 2.24 -13.29
CA LYS A 444 -1.27 0.85 -12.88
C LYS A 444 -0.24 0.72 -11.74
N CYS A 445 0.40 1.81 -11.33
CA CYS A 445 1.43 1.83 -10.28
C CYS A 445 0.94 2.43 -8.95
N VAL A 446 -0.19 3.15 -8.94
CA VAL A 446 -0.63 3.95 -7.78
C VAL A 446 -1.77 3.27 -7.02
N GLN A 447 -1.52 2.89 -5.77
CA GLN A 447 -2.52 2.28 -4.87
C GLN A 447 -3.60 3.27 -4.39
N GLY A 448 -3.23 4.55 -4.26
CA GLY A 448 -4.09 5.65 -3.86
C GLY A 448 -5.08 6.11 -4.95
N LYS A 449 -5.97 7.03 -4.60
CA LYS A 449 -6.76 7.84 -5.54
C LYS A 449 -5.94 9.03 -6.00
N CYS A 450 -5.39 8.91 -7.21
CA CYS A 450 -4.53 9.90 -7.86
C CYS A 450 -5.31 10.92 -8.70
N ILE A 451 -4.61 11.90 -9.26
CA ILE A 451 -5.12 12.83 -10.27
C ILE A 451 -4.46 12.53 -11.61
N VAL A 452 -5.24 12.48 -12.69
CA VAL A 452 -4.71 12.44 -14.06
C VAL A 452 -4.60 13.85 -14.61
N ASN A 453 -3.39 14.25 -15.01
CA ASN A 453 -3.08 15.52 -15.64
C ASN A 453 -2.54 15.25 -17.07
N SER A 454 -3.32 15.43 -18.13
CA SER A 454 -4.71 15.88 -18.19
C SER A 454 -5.42 15.30 -19.41
N ILE A 455 -6.72 15.51 -19.51
CA ILE A 455 -7.51 15.26 -20.73
C ILE A 455 -8.08 16.57 -21.28
N SER A 456 -8.46 16.57 -22.56
CA SER A 456 -9.04 17.75 -23.23
C SER A 456 -9.87 17.34 -24.44
N LEU A 457 -10.63 18.28 -25.02
CA LEU A 457 -11.46 18.08 -26.21
C LEU A 457 -10.70 18.26 -27.53
N LYS A 458 -9.37 18.41 -27.48
CA LYS A 458 -8.51 18.75 -28.63
C LYS A 458 -8.59 17.76 -29.80
N GLU A 459 -8.74 16.48 -29.47
CA GLU A 459 -8.87 15.36 -30.42
C GLU A 459 -10.33 14.99 -30.67
N GLY A 460 -11.27 15.83 -30.21
CA GLY A 460 -12.69 15.61 -30.32
C GLY A 460 -13.30 14.87 -29.13
N GLU A 461 -14.63 14.81 -29.14
CA GLU A 461 -15.43 14.28 -28.04
C GLU A 461 -15.27 12.77 -27.82
N GLU A 462 -15.10 11.98 -28.88
CA GLU A 462 -15.00 10.51 -28.77
C GLU A 462 -13.75 10.09 -27.98
N VAL A 463 -12.60 10.69 -28.29
CA VAL A 463 -11.34 10.44 -27.59
C VAL A 463 -11.43 10.93 -26.15
N PHE A 464 -12.01 12.11 -25.92
CA PHE A 464 -12.23 12.64 -24.57
C PHE A 464 -13.09 11.70 -23.71
N ILE A 465 -14.18 11.14 -24.27
CA ILE A 465 -15.02 10.15 -23.58
C ILE A 465 -14.26 8.85 -23.29
N ALA A 466 -13.47 8.36 -24.24
CA ALA A 466 -12.67 7.15 -24.06
C ALA A 466 -11.66 7.32 -22.92
N HIS A 467 -10.89 8.40 -22.95
CA HIS A 467 -9.93 8.75 -21.90
C HIS A 467 -10.64 8.94 -20.54
N ALA A 468 -11.75 9.68 -20.48
CA ALA A 468 -12.51 9.85 -19.24
C ALA A 468 -13.00 8.53 -18.65
N ARG A 469 -13.45 7.57 -19.48
CA ARG A 469 -13.83 6.23 -18.99
C ARG A 469 -12.63 5.48 -18.43
N GLU A 470 -11.47 5.58 -19.07
CA GLU A 470 -10.25 4.94 -18.59
C GLU A 470 -9.71 5.58 -17.30
N VAL A 471 -9.88 6.89 -17.07
CA VAL A 471 -9.55 7.53 -15.77
C VAL A 471 -10.51 7.10 -14.67
N LYS A 472 -11.80 6.98 -14.99
CA LYS A 472 -12.84 6.56 -14.04
C LYS A 472 -12.64 5.13 -13.53
N GLN A 473 -12.16 4.23 -14.39
CA GLN A 473 -11.99 2.80 -14.08
C GLN A 473 -11.15 2.52 -12.82
N PRO A 474 -9.92 3.06 -12.67
CA PRO A 474 -9.15 2.93 -11.44
C PRO A 474 -9.53 3.96 -10.37
N GLY A 475 -10.59 4.74 -10.59
CA GLY A 475 -11.11 5.71 -9.63
C GLY A 475 -10.27 6.97 -9.44
N ALA A 476 -9.55 7.44 -10.46
CA ALA A 476 -8.75 8.66 -10.36
C ALA A 476 -9.60 9.93 -10.58
N ALA A 477 -9.19 11.03 -9.96
CA ALA A 477 -9.67 12.36 -10.30
C ALA A 477 -9.00 12.84 -11.61
N VAL A 478 -9.55 13.88 -12.24
CA VAL A 478 -9.10 14.30 -13.57
C VAL A 478 -8.96 15.81 -13.70
N ILE A 479 -7.82 16.25 -14.23
CA ILE A 479 -7.63 17.61 -14.75
C ILE A 479 -8.14 17.67 -16.19
N VAL A 480 -9.02 18.62 -16.45
CA VAL A 480 -9.59 18.91 -17.76
C VAL A 480 -9.08 20.27 -18.21
N MET A 481 -8.19 20.26 -19.20
CA MET A 481 -7.67 21.49 -19.80
C MET A 481 -8.75 22.16 -20.64
N ALA A 482 -8.86 23.49 -20.56
CA ALA A 482 -9.71 24.29 -21.45
C ALA A 482 -9.10 24.38 -22.86
N PHE A 483 -9.05 23.24 -23.56
CA PHE A 483 -8.47 23.06 -24.88
C PHE A 483 -9.42 22.18 -25.70
N ASP A 484 -9.90 22.67 -26.84
CA ASP A 484 -10.84 21.96 -27.71
C ASP A 484 -10.33 21.91 -29.17
N GLU A 485 -11.17 21.45 -30.10
CA GLU A 485 -10.82 21.32 -31.51
C GLU A 485 -10.47 22.66 -32.19
N LYS A 486 -10.86 23.80 -31.57
CA LYS A 486 -10.50 25.16 -32.03
C LYS A 486 -9.19 25.67 -31.42
N GLY A 487 -8.56 24.89 -30.53
CA GLY A 487 -7.31 25.24 -29.85
C GLY A 487 -7.52 25.69 -28.40
N GLN A 488 -6.58 26.50 -27.91
CA GLN A 488 -6.55 26.91 -26.50
C GLN A 488 -7.55 28.00 -26.20
N ALA A 489 -8.30 27.83 -25.11
CA ALA A 489 -9.16 28.88 -24.61
C ALA A 489 -8.31 29.96 -23.93
N ASP A 490 -8.16 31.07 -24.63
CA ASP A 490 -7.35 32.24 -24.26
C ASP A 490 -8.19 33.35 -23.59
N THR A 491 -9.43 33.53 -24.03
CA THR A 491 -10.38 34.54 -23.49
C THR A 491 -11.37 33.95 -22.48
N TYR A 492 -11.94 34.79 -21.60
CA TYR A 492 -12.96 34.37 -20.62
C TYR A 492 -14.13 33.60 -21.25
N SER A 493 -14.68 34.13 -22.35
CA SER A 493 -15.83 33.51 -23.04
C SER A 493 -15.50 32.12 -23.58
N ARG A 494 -14.29 31.93 -24.12
CA ARG A 494 -13.84 30.62 -24.60
C ARG A 494 -13.58 29.65 -23.45
N LYS A 495 -13.00 30.11 -22.34
CA LYS A 495 -12.72 29.28 -21.16
C LYS A 495 -14.02 28.68 -20.61
N ILE A 496 -15.06 29.50 -20.42
CA ILE A 496 -16.35 29.01 -19.90
C ILE A 496 -17.07 28.08 -20.89
N GLU A 497 -17.03 28.37 -22.20
CA GLU A 497 -17.65 27.52 -23.25
C GLU A 497 -17.06 26.10 -23.23
N VAL A 498 -15.73 26.00 -23.19
CA VAL A 498 -15.03 24.71 -23.21
C VAL A 498 -15.26 23.94 -21.90
N CYS A 499 -15.12 24.59 -20.75
CA CYS A 499 -15.34 23.95 -19.45
C CYS A 499 -16.79 23.46 -19.28
N GLU A 500 -17.79 24.26 -19.69
CA GLU A 500 -19.19 23.84 -19.66
C GLU A 500 -19.43 22.60 -20.53
N ARG A 501 -18.95 22.63 -21.79
CA ARG A 501 -19.09 21.50 -22.70
C ARG A 501 -18.47 20.23 -22.12
N ALA A 502 -17.24 20.33 -21.62
CA ALA A 502 -16.54 19.19 -21.03
C ALA A 502 -17.26 18.65 -19.78
N TYR A 503 -17.76 19.53 -18.90
CA TYR A 503 -18.53 19.14 -17.72
C TYR A 503 -19.77 18.34 -18.09
N ARG A 504 -20.55 18.82 -19.07
CA ARG A 504 -21.75 18.11 -19.55
C ARG A 504 -21.43 16.74 -20.14
N ILE A 505 -20.33 16.62 -20.88
CA ILE A 505 -19.89 15.32 -21.41
C ILE A 505 -19.51 14.37 -20.25
N LEU A 506 -18.71 14.83 -19.29
CA LEU A 506 -18.25 14.01 -18.17
C LEU A 506 -19.41 13.57 -17.26
N VAL A 507 -20.26 14.50 -16.85
CA VAL A 507 -21.36 14.21 -15.92
C VAL A 507 -22.51 13.50 -16.62
N ASP A 508 -22.99 14.02 -17.75
CA ASP A 508 -24.24 13.53 -18.35
C ASP A 508 -24.03 12.29 -19.25
N LYS A 509 -22.85 12.13 -19.88
CA LYS A 509 -22.56 11.00 -20.80
C LYS A 509 -21.66 9.92 -20.21
N VAL A 510 -20.65 10.29 -19.41
CA VAL A 510 -19.72 9.33 -18.79
C VAL A 510 -20.18 8.91 -17.38
N GLY A 511 -21.01 9.74 -16.73
CA GLY A 511 -21.41 9.54 -15.33
C GLY A 511 -20.22 9.69 -14.38
N PHE A 512 -19.29 10.59 -14.69
CA PHE A 512 -18.15 10.92 -13.84
C PHE A 512 -18.65 11.69 -12.62
N ALA A 513 -18.07 11.42 -11.44
CA ALA A 513 -18.44 12.16 -10.22
C ALA A 513 -18.00 13.62 -10.38
N PRO A 514 -18.91 14.61 -10.22
CA PRO A 514 -18.55 16.02 -10.37
C PRO A 514 -17.41 16.47 -9.45
N GLU A 515 -17.35 15.91 -8.24
CA GLU A 515 -16.32 16.17 -7.23
C GLU A 515 -14.92 15.74 -7.68
N ASP A 516 -14.81 14.82 -8.64
CA ASP A 516 -13.54 14.32 -9.19
C ASP A 516 -13.07 15.09 -10.43
N ILE A 517 -13.81 16.13 -10.84
CA ILE A 517 -13.50 16.96 -12.02
C ILE A 517 -12.77 18.23 -11.56
N ILE A 518 -11.56 18.42 -12.06
CA ILE A 518 -10.74 19.62 -11.82
C ILE A 518 -10.55 20.32 -13.15
N PHE A 519 -11.00 21.56 -13.30
CA PHE A 519 -10.74 22.33 -14.52
C PHE A 519 -9.41 23.07 -14.42
N ASP A 520 -8.63 23.05 -15.51
CA ASP A 520 -7.55 24.01 -15.74
C ASP A 520 -7.97 24.96 -16.88
N PRO A 521 -8.42 26.19 -16.55
CA PRO A 521 -8.77 27.22 -17.54
C PRO A 521 -7.58 27.76 -18.34
N ASN A 522 -6.39 27.17 -18.24
CA ASN A 522 -5.09 27.61 -18.77
C ASN A 522 -4.57 28.90 -18.12
N VAL A 523 -3.63 28.76 -17.20
CA VAL A 523 -2.77 29.89 -16.78
C VAL A 523 -1.77 30.18 -17.90
N LEU A 524 -1.89 31.35 -18.53
CA LEU A 524 -1.04 31.79 -19.64
C LEU A 524 -0.11 32.93 -19.22
N ALA A 525 0.99 33.11 -19.96
CA ALA A 525 1.98 34.15 -19.67
C ALA A 525 1.42 35.56 -19.94
N VAL A 526 1.67 36.47 -19.00
CA VAL A 526 1.33 37.90 -19.13
C VAL A 526 2.60 38.75 -19.27
N ALA A 527 2.43 40.04 -19.59
CA ALA A 527 3.55 40.97 -19.81
C ALA A 527 4.55 40.48 -20.88
N THR A 528 4.05 39.86 -21.95
CA THR A 528 4.88 39.36 -23.06
C THR A 528 5.22 40.44 -24.10
N GLY A 529 4.65 41.64 -23.96
CA GLY A 529 4.73 42.71 -24.96
C GLY A 529 3.72 42.57 -26.12
N ILE A 530 2.75 41.65 -26.01
CA ILE A 530 1.66 41.44 -26.97
C ILE A 530 0.37 41.85 -26.27
N GLU A 531 -0.39 42.77 -26.86
CA GLU A 531 -1.55 43.41 -26.20
C GLU A 531 -2.65 42.40 -25.87
N GLU A 532 -2.86 41.43 -26.76
CA GLU A 532 -3.83 40.35 -26.61
C GLU A 532 -3.56 39.49 -25.36
N HIS A 533 -2.31 39.43 -24.90
CA HIS A 533 -1.91 38.61 -23.75
C HIS A 533 -2.11 39.32 -22.41
N ASN A 534 -2.36 40.63 -22.41
CA ASN A 534 -2.46 41.41 -21.19
C ASN A 534 -3.62 40.96 -20.28
N ASN A 535 -4.70 40.44 -20.89
CA ASN A 535 -5.91 40.09 -20.15
C ASN A 535 -5.96 38.64 -19.66
N TYR A 536 -5.00 37.78 -20.02
CA TYR A 536 -5.05 36.34 -19.75
C TYR A 536 -5.23 35.97 -18.27
N ALA A 537 -4.57 36.69 -17.36
CA ALA A 537 -4.72 36.46 -15.93
C ALA A 537 -6.11 36.84 -15.41
N VAL A 538 -6.67 37.98 -15.89
CA VAL A 538 -8.03 38.41 -15.57
C VAL A 538 -9.05 37.39 -16.07
N ASP A 539 -8.89 36.92 -17.32
CA ASP A 539 -9.76 35.93 -17.94
C ASP A 539 -9.76 34.61 -17.16
N PHE A 540 -8.60 34.16 -16.66
CA PHE A 540 -8.51 32.99 -15.78
C PHE A 540 -9.24 33.19 -14.45
N ILE A 541 -9.00 34.32 -13.77
CA ILE A 541 -9.61 34.62 -12.46
C ILE A 541 -11.13 34.69 -12.58
N GLN A 542 -11.65 35.32 -13.64
CA GLN A 542 -13.09 35.37 -13.91
C GLN A 542 -13.68 34.00 -14.28
N ALA A 543 -12.97 33.21 -15.09
CA ALA A 543 -13.40 31.86 -15.45
C ALA A 543 -13.48 30.95 -14.22
N THR A 544 -12.53 31.08 -13.29
CA THR A 544 -12.54 30.37 -11.99
C THR A 544 -13.83 30.62 -11.23
N GLY A 545 -14.20 31.89 -11.02
CA GLY A 545 -15.44 32.25 -10.31
C GLY A 545 -16.69 31.76 -11.03
N TRP A 546 -16.67 31.76 -12.37
CA TRP A 546 -17.77 31.20 -13.15
C TRP A 546 -17.89 29.68 -13.00
N ILE A 547 -16.78 28.94 -13.10
CA ILE A 547 -16.77 27.47 -12.99
C ILE A 547 -17.31 27.05 -11.63
N ARG A 548 -16.78 27.62 -10.54
CA ARG A 548 -17.19 27.27 -9.17
C ARG A 548 -18.66 27.61 -8.88
N LYS A 549 -19.22 28.60 -9.56
CA LYS A 549 -20.63 29.00 -9.42
C LYS A 549 -21.58 28.15 -10.26
N ASN A 550 -21.18 27.74 -11.47
CA ASN A 550 -22.10 27.17 -12.46
C ASN A 550 -21.92 25.66 -12.67
N LEU A 551 -20.78 25.10 -12.30
CA LEU A 551 -20.43 23.68 -12.45
C LEU A 551 -20.31 23.04 -11.06
N PRO A 552 -21.43 22.60 -10.44
CA PRO A 552 -21.42 22.15 -9.05
C PRO A 552 -20.53 20.92 -8.87
N GLY A 553 -19.76 20.91 -7.78
CA GLY A 553 -18.78 19.86 -7.47
C GLY A 553 -17.42 20.03 -8.15
N ALA A 554 -17.33 20.74 -9.29
CA ALA A 554 -16.07 20.85 -10.03
C ALA A 554 -15.07 21.80 -9.36
N HIS A 555 -13.81 21.38 -9.30
CA HIS A 555 -12.67 22.10 -8.73
C HIS A 555 -11.92 22.92 -9.80
N VAL A 556 -11.02 23.82 -9.39
CA VAL A 556 -10.20 24.63 -10.33
C VAL A 556 -8.74 24.59 -9.92
N SER A 557 -7.89 24.22 -10.89
CA SER A 557 -6.43 24.21 -10.77
C SER A 557 -5.78 25.01 -11.91
N GLY A 558 -4.45 25.13 -11.86
CA GLY A 558 -3.66 25.77 -12.90
C GLY A 558 -2.15 25.72 -12.63
N GLY A 559 -1.37 25.67 -13.71
CA GLY A 559 0.09 25.82 -13.67
C GLY A 559 0.52 27.27 -13.37
N VAL A 560 0.64 27.64 -12.10
CA VAL A 560 0.86 29.04 -11.66
C VAL A 560 2.18 29.61 -12.21
N SER A 561 3.21 28.76 -12.30
CA SER A 561 4.52 29.14 -12.84
C SER A 561 4.47 29.71 -14.27
N ASN A 562 3.47 29.31 -15.07
CA ASN A 562 3.29 29.73 -16.47
C ASN A 562 3.00 31.23 -16.61
N LEU A 563 2.29 31.81 -15.64
CA LEU A 563 1.95 33.24 -15.59
C LEU A 563 3.18 34.13 -15.77
N SER A 564 4.27 33.72 -15.12
CA SER A 564 5.48 34.52 -14.90
C SER A 564 6.59 34.27 -15.92
N PHE A 565 6.33 33.56 -17.02
CA PHE A 565 7.39 33.14 -17.95
C PHE A 565 8.15 34.30 -18.60
N SER A 566 7.53 35.46 -18.77
CA SER A 566 8.16 36.68 -19.29
C SER A 566 9.30 37.20 -18.40
N PHE A 567 9.36 36.79 -17.13
CA PHE A 567 10.35 37.25 -16.14
C PHE A 567 11.35 36.16 -15.72
N ARG A 568 11.58 35.15 -16.57
CA ARG A 568 12.60 34.11 -16.32
C ARG A 568 13.96 34.75 -16.00
N GLY A 569 14.57 34.33 -14.90
CA GLY A 569 15.83 34.88 -14.38
C GLY A 569 15.65 35.89 -13.24
N ASN A 570 14.44 36.40 -13.00
CA ASN A 570 14.13 37.23 -11.82
C ASN A 570 13.17 36.49 -10.88
N ASN A 571 13.72 35.61 -10.02
CA ASN A 571 12.89 34.75 -9.17
C ASN A 571 11.97 35.55 -8.23
N TYR A 572 12.45 36.64 -7.64
CA TYR A 572 11.63 37.43 -6.70
C TYR A 572 10.37 38.00 -7.37
N ILE A 573 10.50 38.60 -8.56
CA ILE A 573 9.33 39.12 -9.30
C ILE A 573 8.38 37.99 -9.67
N ARG A 574 8.89 36.83 -10.10
CA ARG A 574 8.05 35.68 -10.44
C ARG A 574 7.24 35.20 -9.22
N GLU A 575 7.91 35.00 -8.09
CA GLU A 575 7.30 34.56 -6.84
C GLU A 575 6.26 35.57 -6.33
N ALA A 576 6.55 36.87 -6.42
CA ALA A 576 5.60 37.92 -6.08
C ALA A 576 4.39 37.95 -7.03
N MET A 577 4.59 37.72 -8.34
CA MET A 577 3.47 37.57 -9.29
C MET A 577 2.59 36.37 -8.96
N HIS A 578 3.19 35.23 -8.57
CA HIS A 578 2.44 34.04 -8.15
C HIS A 578 1.57 34.34 -6.94
N ALA A 579 2.12 35.01 -5.92
CA ALA A 579 1.40 35.37 -4.71
C ALA A 579 0.19 36.29 -4.99
N VAL A 580 0.37 37.32 -5.83
CA VAL A 580 -0.72 38.23 -6.24
C VAL A 580 -1.80 37.51 -7.03
N PHE A 581 -1.41 36.68 -8.00
CA PHE A 581 -2.36 35.90 -8.78
C PHE A 581 -3.16 34.93 -7.92
N LEU A 582 -2.49 34.14 -7.08
CA LEU A 582 -3.13 33.20 -6.17
C LEU A 582 -4.08 33.91 -5.20
N TYR A 583 -3.68 35.06 -4.64
CA TYR A 583 -4.55 35.84 -3.76
C TYR A 583 -5.92 36.15 -4.41
N HIS A 584 -5.92 36.63 -5.65
CA HIS A 584 -7.16 36.95 -6.36
C HIS A 584 -7.89 35.72 -6.89
N ALA A 585 -7.18 34.70 -7.38
CA ALA A 585 -7.80 33.48 -7.90
C ALA A 585 -8.48 32.65 -6.79
N ILE A 586 -7.84 32.53 -5.61
CA ILE A 586 -8.41 31.84 -4.44
C ILE A 586 -9.69 32.54 -3.97
N GLN A 587 -9.74 33.88 -3.99
CA GLN A 587 -10.97 34.63 -3.69
C GLN A 587 -12.12 34.35 -4.67
N GLN A 588 -11.82 33.97 -5.90
CA GLN A 588 -12.80 33.52 -6.89
C GLN A 588 -13.09 32.00 -6.79
N GLY A 589 -12.46 31.28 -5.87
CA GLY A 589 -12.70 29.88 -5.60
C GLY A 589 -11.73 28.89 -6.26
N MET A 590 -10.56 29.34 -6.72
CA MET A 590 -9.46 28.43 -7.06
C MET A 590 -9.01 27.71 -5.78
N ASP A 591 -9.05 26.38 -5.79
CA ASP A 591 -8.82 25.56 -4.60
C ASP A 591 -7.60 24.63 -4.70
N MET A 592 -6.93 24.62 -5.85
CA MET A 592 -5.71 23.87 -6.10
C MET A 592 -4.79 24.62 -7.05
N GLY A 593 -3.49 24.39 -7.01
CA GLY A 593 -2.58 24.86 -8.06
C GLY A 593 -1.25 24.12 -8.09
N ILE A 594 -0.70 24.01 -9.29
CA ILE A 594 0.64 23.45 -9.52
C ILE A 594 1.65 24.58 -9.31
N VAL A 595 2.39 24.46 -8.21
CA VAL A 595 3.25 25.51 -7.63
C VAL A 595 4.56 24.93 -7.12
N ASN A 596 5.54 25.79 -6.89
CA ASN A 596 6.70 25.45 -6.08
C ASN A 596 6.38 25.67 -4.59
N PRO A 597 6.25 24.62 -3.77
CA PRO A 597 5.84 24.75 -2.36
C PRO A 597 6.89 25.50 -1.51
N ALA A 598 8.15 25.53 -1.94
CA ALA A 598 9.23 26.20 -1.22
C ALA A 598 9.20 27.74 -1.34
N THR A 599 8.36 28.29 -2.22
CA THR A 599 8.29 29.73 -2.44
C THR A 599 7.63 30.44 -1.25
N SER A 600 8.32 31.43 -0.68
CA SER A 600 7.99 32.03 0.63
C SER A 600 7.36 33.43 0.56
N VAL A 601 7.15 33.99 -0.63
CA VAL A 601 6.61 35.36 -0.76
C VAL A 601 5.12 35.35 -0.46
N LEU A 602 4.73 35.89 0.69
CA LEU A 602 3.34 36.13 1.04
C LEU A 602 2.85 37.44 0.41
N TYR A 603 1.59 37.49 0.00
CA TYR A 603 0.98 38.69 -0.58
C TYR A 603 1.15 39.94 0.31
N THR A 604 1.02 39.77 1.63
CA THR A 604 1.15 40.86 2.62
C THR A 604 2.57 41.38 2.80
N ASP A 605 3.57 40.60 2.39
CA ASP A 605 4.99 40.91 2.62
C ASP A 605 5.61 41.61 1.40
N ILE A 606 4.86 41.74 0.31
CA ILE A 606 5.30 42.44 -0.90
C ILE A 606 5.27 43.96 -0.64
N PRO A 607 6.38 44.69 -0.84
CA PRO A 607 6.41 46.14 -0.71
C PRO A 607 5.35 46.81 -1.58
N GLN A 608 4.65 47.81 -1.03
CA GLN A 608 3.48 48.43 -1.67
C GLN A 608 3.72 48.91 -3.10
N ASP A 609 4.90 49.49 -3.38
CA ASP A 609 5.27 49.98 -4.70
C ASP A 609 5.47 48.86 -5.74
N ILE A 610 5.94 47.69 -5.29
CA ILE A 610 6.10 46.49 -6.12
C ILE A 610 4.75 45.79 -6.28
N LEU A 611 3.98 45.69 -5.19
CA LEU A 611 2.64 45.09 -5.19
C LEU A 611 1.73 45.80 -6.19
N GLU A 612 1.66 47.13 -6.17
CA GLU A 612 0.86 47.92 -7.11
C GLU A 612 1.23 47.60 -8.57
N ARG A 613 2.53 47.52 -8.89
CA ARG A 613 3.00 47.23 -10.25
C ARG A 613 2.69 45.80 -10.70
N ILE A 614 2.76 44.84 -9.78
CA ILE A 614 2.40 43.45 -10.07
C ILE A 614 0.89 43.33 -10.24
N GLU A 615 0.09 43.96 -9.38
CA GLU A 615 -1.38 43.99 -9.53
C GLU A 615 -1.80 44.67 -10.83
N ASP A 616 -1.13 45.76 -11.23
CA ASP A 616 -1.39 46.44 -12.49
C ASP A 616 -1.25 45.48 -13.69
N VAL A 617 -0.26 44.59 -13.66
CA VAL A 617 -0.05 43.56 -14.68
C VAL A 617 -1.04 42.40 -14.55
N VAL A 618 -1.18 41.80 -13.36
CA VAL A 618 -2.01 40.60 -13.14
C VAL A 618 -3.49 40.91 -13.36
N LEU A 619 -3.94 42.10 -12.98
CA LEU A 619 -5.33 42.53 -13.11
C LEU A 619 -5.58 43.43 -14.31
N ASN A 620 -4.58 43.64 -15.17
CA ASN A 620 -4.67 44.46 -16.37
C ASN A 620 -5.30 45.85 -16.11
N ARG A 621 -4.88 46.54 -15.04
CA ARG A 621 -5.51 47.80 -14.59
C ARG A 621 -5.14 49.01 -15.46
N ARG A 622 -4.04 48.91 -16.22
CA ARG A 622 -3.48 50.00 -17.02
C ARG A 622 -2.70 49.49 -18.25
N PRO A 623 -2.64 50.28 -19.35
CA PRO A 623 -1.98 49.86 -20.59
C PRO A 623 -0.45 49.72 -20.48
N ASP A 624 0.23 50.56 -19.69
CA ASP A 624 1.69 50.60 -19.52
C ASP A 624 2.19 49.71 -18.35
N ALA A 625 1.37 48.78 -17.87
CA ALA A 625 1.69 47.94 -16.70
C ALA A 625 2.95 47.09 -16.91
N ALA A 626 3.07 46.45 -18.08
CA ALA A 626 4.18 45.55 -18.38
C ALA A 626 5.53 46.29 -18.41
N GLU A 627 5.59 47.45 -19.07
CA GLU A 627 6.79 48.29 -19.16
C GLU A 627 7.24 48.73 -17.76
N ARG A 628 6.31 49.22 -16.93
CA ARG A 628 6.58 49.63 -15.55
C ARG A 628 7.11 48.49 -14.68
N LEU A 629 6.62 47.27 -14.87
CA LEU A 629 7.09 46.11 -14.10
C LEU A 629 8.49 45.69 -14.57
N ILE A 630 8.78 45.74 -15.88
CA ILE A 630 10.11 45.48 -16.44
C ILE A 630 11.13 46.48 -15.89
N GLU A 631 10.85 47.78 -15.92
CA GLU A 631 11.72 48.81 -15.33
C GLU A 631 12.03 48.54 -13.86
N THR A 632 11.03 48.05 -13.10
CA THR A 632 11.19 47.71 -11.69
C THR A 632 12.04 46.45 -11.51
N ALA A 633 11.81 45.44 -12.35
CA ALA A 633 12.61 44.22 -12.35
C ALA A 633 14.08 44.50 -12.67
N GLU A 634 14.36 45.42 -13.60
CA GLU A 634 15.71 45.88 -13.94
C GLU A 634 16.34 46.66 -12.79
N ARG A 635 15.61 47.60 -12.19
CA ARG A 635 16.06 48.36 -11.01
C ARG A 635 16.46 47.42 -9.86
N LEU A 636 15.60 46.46 -9.51
CA LEU A 636 15.86 45.50 -8.43
C LEU A 636 17.06 44.59 -8.73
N LYS A 637 17.28 44.25 -10.01
CA LYS A 637 18.44 43.48 -10.45
C LYS A 637 19.73 44.30 -10.29
N GLN A 638 19.71 45.57 -10.69
CA GLN A 638 20.84 46.50 -10.53
C GLN A 638 21.16 46.80 -9.05
N GLU A 639 20.14 46.93 -8.20
CA GLU A 639 20.30 47.10 -6.75
C GLU A 639 20.95 45.88 -6.09
N LYS A 640 20.60 44.65 -6.51
CA LYS A 640 21.24 43.41 -6.06
C LYS A 640 22.68 43.24 -6.57
N GLU A 641 22.98 43.69 -7.79
CA GLU A 641 24.35 43.65 -8.34
C GLU A 641 25.27 44.71 -7.68
N GLY A 642 24.71 45.77 -7.09
CA GLY A 642 25.44 46.79 -6.32
C GLY A 642 25.71 46.47 -4.84
N THR A 643 25.16 45.38 -4.30
CA THR A 643 25.29 44.96 -2.88
C THR A 643 25.68 43.49 -2.75
N ALA A 644 26.66 43.03 -3.53
CA ALA A 644 27.22 41.69 -3.40
C ALA A 644 28.30 41.61 -2.30
N SER A 645 27.89 41.55 -1.03
CA SER A 645 28.66 40.88 0.02
C SER A 645 27.79 40.54 1.24
N GLN A 646 27.71 39.24 1.55
CA GLN A 646 27.03 38.61 2.71
C GLN A 646 25.50 38.61 2.57
N GLU A 647 24.74 37.52 2.73
CA GLU A 647 24.93 36.32 3.55
C GLU A 647 24.00 35.18 3.09
N GLY A 648 24.33 33.94 3.48
CA GLY A 648 23.68 32.71 3.04
C GLY A 648 22.34 32.41 3.70
N SER A 649 21.37 31.97 2.90
CA SER A 649 20.16 31.30 3.37
C SER A 649 20.37 29.78 3.34
N ALA A 650 20.98 29.26 4.40
CA ALA A 650 21.01 27.84 4.72
C ALA A 650 20.99 27.66 6.25
N SER A 651 19.97 28.20 6.94
CA SER A 651 19.89 28.09 8.42
C SER A 651 18.52 27.68 8.97
N ALA A 652 17.72 26.95 8.19
CA ALA A 652 16.58 26.20 8.73
C ALA A 652 16.78 24.67 8.66
N GLN A 653 17.77 24.18 7.91
CA GLN A 653 17.88 22.76 7.50
C GLN A 653 18.78 21.86 8.36
N LEU A 654 19.44 22.37 9.40
CA LEU A 654 20.46 21.61 10.15
C LEU A 654 20.24 21.57 11.66
N LEU A 655 19.01 21.79 12.15
CA LEU A 655 18.72 21.74 13.59
C LEU A 655 19.11 20.39 14.23
N TRP A 656 18.99 19.28 13.49
CA TRP A 656 19.38 17.94 13.96
C TRP A 656 20.89 17.69 13.91
N ARG A 657 21.68 18.56 13.25
CA ARG A 657 23.15 18.48 13.21
C ARG A 657 23.80 19.46 14.19
N ASN A 658 23.08 20.52 14.58
CA ASN A 658 23.55 21.50 15.54
C ASN A 658 23.49 20.92 16.96
N ASN A 659 24.60 21.00 17.71
CA ASN A 659 24.74 20.48 19.08
C ASN A 659 24.58 18.95 19.26
N THR A 660 24.76 18.15 18.20
CA THR A 660 24.71 16.67 18.25
C THR A 660 26.08 16.04 17.94
N THR A 661 26.39 14.93 18.59
CA THR A 661 27.58 14.11 18.30
C THR A 661 27.52 13.50 16.90
N VAL A 662 28.66 13.06 16.35
CA VAL A 662 28.69 12.43 15.02
C VAL A 662 28.00 11.06 15.03
N GLU A 663 28.05 10.34 16.15
CA GLU A 663 27.31 9.10 16.38
C GLU A 663 25.80 9.32 16.34
N GLU A 664 25.29 10.38 16.98
CA GLU A 664 23.87 10.76 16.91
C GLU A 664 23.46 11.18 15.49
N ARG A 665 24.34 11.87 14.74
CA ARG A 665 24.09 12.22 13.34
C ARG A 665 24.02 10.98 12.43
N LEU A 666 24.92 10.00 12.62
CA LEU A 666 24.89 8.73 11.89
C LEU A 666 23.66 7.89 12.25
N GLN A 667 23.29 7.82 13.52
CA GLN A 667 22.05 7.17 13.97
C GLN A 667 20.82 7.85 13.35
N TYR A 668 20.75 9.19 13.38
CA TYR A 668 19.67 9.94 12.75
C TYR A 668 19.62 9.71 11.24
N ALA A 669 20.76 9.73 10.56
CA ALA A 669 20.86 9.46 9.13
C ALA A 669 20.38 8.04 8.79
N LEU A 670 20.71 7.04 9.61
CA LEU A 670 20.21 5.66 9.45
C LEU A 670 18.69 5.60 9.67
N VAL A 671 18.18 6.13 10.78
CA VAL A 671 16.74 6.11 11.10
C VAL A 671 15.90 6.83 10.05
N LYS A 672 16.40 7.93 9.50
CA LYS A 672 15.70 8.71 8.46
C LYS A 672 16.05 8.27 7.03
N GLY A 673 16.99 7.35 6.86
CA GLY A 673 17.46 6.88 5.57
C GLY A 673 18.07 8.01 4.72
N LEU A 674 18.83 8.92 5.34
CA LEU A 674 19.47 10.06 4.68
C LEU A 674 20.87 9.67 4.19
N SER A 675 21.30 10.26 3.07
CA SER A 675 22.58 9.91 2.45
C SER A 675 23.47 11.12 2.11
N ASP A 676 22.97 12.33 2.36
CA ASP A 676 23.52 13.58 1.84
C ASP A 676 24.80 14.03 2.57
N TYR A 677 24.93 13.67 3.85
CA TYR A 677 26.10 13.98 4.70
C TYR A 677 26.84 12.73 5.19
N LEU A 678 26.44 11.56 4.70
CA LEU A 678 26.92 10.28 5.20
C LEU A 678 28.43 10.13 5.02
N GLU A 679 28.98 10.61 3.90
CA GLU A 679 30.42 10.57 3.63
C GLU A 679 31.21 11.49 4.56
N GLU A 680 30.73 12.72 4.79
CA GLU A 680 31.32 13.68 5.73
C GLU A 680 31.33 13.14 7.17
N ASP A 681 30.19 12.61 7.63
CA ASP A 681 30.03 12.08 8.98
C ASP A 681 30.89 10.82 9.18
N LEU A 682 31.00 9.93 8.17
CA LEU A 682 31.88 8.76 8.24
C LEU A 682 33.36 9.12 8.22
N GLN A 683 33.77 10.15 7.47
CA GLN A 683 35.15 10.66 7.51
C GLN A 683 35.51 11.24 8.88
N GLU A 684 34.58 11.92 9.55
CA GLU A 684 34.80 12.42 10.91
C GLU A 684 34.97 11.26 11.90
N VAL A 685 34.16 10.20 11.79
CA VAL A 685 34.23 9.02 12.67
C VAL A 685 35.47 8.15 12.42
N LEU A 686 35.98 8.10 11.18
CA LEU A 686 37.24 7.41 10.85
C LEU A 686 38.44 7.92 11.66
N SER A 687 38.40 9.17 12.14
CA SER A 687 39.45 9.73 13.01
C SER A 687 39.31 9.34 14.50
N ARG A 688 38.17 8.79 14.91
CA ARG A 688 37.81 8.52 16.32
C ARG A 688 37.77 7.05 16.69
N TYR A 689 37.68 6.15 15.70
CA TYR A 689 37.57 4.71 15.90
C TYR A 689 38.84 4.00 15.41
N PRO A 690 39.22 2.87 16.03
CA PRO A 690 40.50 2.21 15.77
C PRO A 690 40.65 1.61 14.37
N ASN A 691 39.55 1.29 13.69
CA ASN A 691 39.52 0.79 12.31
C ASN A 691 38.12 0.97 11.69
N ALA A 692 38.02 0.92 10.37
CA ALA A 692 36.75 1.10 9.65
C ALA A 692 35.70 0.02 10.00
N VAL A 693 36.14 -1.19 10.38
CA VAL A 693 35.25 -2.28 10.83
C VAL A 693 34.55 -1.91 12.15
N SER A 694 35.26 -1.30 13.10
CA SER A 694 34.71 -0.89 14.40
C SER A 694 33.66 0.23 14.30
N ILE A 695 33.65 0.97 13.19
CA ILE A 695 32.60 1.95 12.86
C ILE A 695 31.30 1.25 12.45
N ILE A 696 31.44 0.15 11.69
CA ILE A 696 30.31 -0.70 11.32
C ILE A 696 29.76 -1.37 12.58
N GLU A 697 30.59 -2.05 13.36
CA GLU A 697 30.19 -2.79 14.56
C GLU A 697 29.72 -1.90 15.73
N GLY A 698 30.14 -0.63 15.75
CA GLY A 698 29.79 0.35 16.78
C GLY A 698 28.61 1.25 16.39
N PRO A 699 28.85 2.52 16.00
CA PRO A 699 27.81 3.52 15.82
C PRO A 699 26.79 3.17 14.73
N LEU A 700 27.20 2.52 13.63
CA LEU A 700 26.28 2.14 12.57
C LEU A 700 25.35 0.98 13.01
N MET A 701 25.88 -0.08 13.61
CA MET A 701 25.06 -1.16 14.18
C MET A 701 24.17 -0.69 15.32
N ALA A 702 24.61 0.27 16.15
CA ALA A 702 23.75 0.87 17.17
C ALA A 702 22.54 1.59 16.54
N GLY A 703 22.75 2.31 15.43
CA GLY A 703 21.66 2.91 14.66
C GLY A 703 20.72 1.87 14.04
N MET A 704 21.27 0.78 13.50
CA MET A 704 20.47 -0.34 12.96
C MET A 704 19.63 -1.05 14.02
N ASN A 705 20.18 -1.25 15.22
CA ASN A 705 19.46 -1.83 16.35
C ASN A 705 18.29 -0.95 16.78
N HIS A 706 18.50 0.37 16.82
CA HIS A 706 17.43 1.32 17.13
C HIS A 706 16.31 1.29 16.08
N VAL A 707 16.65 1.13 14.80
CA VAL A 707 15.67 0.92 13.72
C VAL A 707 14.89 -0.39 13.91
N GLY A 708 15.56 -1.45 14.35
CA GLY A 708 14.91 -2.70 14.78
C GLY A 708 13.88 -2.47 15.88
N ASP A 709 14.25 -1.74 16.95
CA ASP A 709 13.34 -1.42 18.06
C ASP A 709 12.15 -0.56 17.62
N LEU A 710 12.37 0.42 16.74
CA LEU A 710 11.32 1.26 16.18
C LEU A 710 10.34 0.45 15.32
N PHE A 711 10.84 -0.51 14.53
CA PHE A 711 10.01 -1.42 13.76
C PHE A 711 9.19 -2.35 14.65
N GLY A 712 9.82 -3.02 15.63
CA GLY A 712 9.13 -3.94 16.53
C GLY A 712 8.14 -3.28 17.50
N SER A 713 8.27 -1.96 17.71
CA SER A 713 7.28 -1.16 18.45
C SER A 713 6.20 -0.52 17.57
N GLY A 714 6.20 -0.79 16.25
CA GLY A 714 5.24 -0.25 15.29
C GLY A 714 5.40 1.24 14.99
N LYS A 715 6.53 1.86 15.38
CA LYS A 715 6.85 3.28 15.14
C LYS A 715 7.58 3.52 13.82
N MET A 716 8.02 2.45 13.17
CA MET A 716 8.71 2.47 11.88
C MET A 716 8.21 1.30 11.03
N PHE A 717 8.07 1.51 9.73
CA PHE A 717 7.42 0.54 8.82
C PHE A 717 8.43 -0.08 7.86
N LEU A 718 8.07 -1.22 7.24
CA LEU A 718 8.98 -1.98 6.38
C LEU A 718 9.68 -1.12 5.30
N PRO A 719 9.00 -0.21 4.58
CA PRO A 719 9.69 0.61 3.58
C PRO A 719 10.70 1.59 4.20
N GLN A 720 10.44 2.08 5.42
CA GLN A 720 11.40 2.91 6.17
C GLN A 720 12.62 2.08 6.62
N VAL A 721 12.40 0.81 7.01
CA VAL A 721 13.49 -0.12 7.35
C VAL A 721 14.35 -0.45 6.13
N VAL A 722 13.73 -0.70 4.97
CA VAL A 722 14.44 -0.87 3.69
C VAL A 722 15.29 0.36 3.39
N LYS A 723 14.76 1.56 3.59
CA LYS A 723 15.50 2.81 3.37
C LYS A 723 16.72 2.94 4.29
N THR A 724 16.59 2.62 5.57
CA THR A 724 17.72 2.54 6.51
C THR A 724 18.78 1.57 6.01
N ALA A 725 18.39 0.40 5.52
CA ALA A 725 19.30 -0.59 4.94
C ALA A 725 20.16 -0.02 3.82
N ARG A 726 19.57 0.84 2.99
CA ARG A 726 20.27 1.49 1.87
C ARG A 726 21.29 2.49 2.36
N THR A 727 20.93 3.32 3.34
CA THR A 727 21.88 4.21 4.01
C THR A 727 23.01 3.41 4.65
N MET A 728 22.70 2.29 5.31
CA MET A 728 23.70 1.40 5.90
C MET A 728 24.64 0.80 4.85
N LYS A 729 24.09 0.26 3.75
CA LYS A 729 24.89 -0.29 2.64
C LYS A 729 25.77 0.77 2.00
N LYS A 730 25.26 2.00 1.83
CA LYS A 730 26.04 3.14 1.32
C LYS A 730 27.16 3.50 2.30
N ALA A 731 26.89 3.49 3.61
CA ALA A 731 27.91 3.71 4.64
C ALA A 731 29.02 2.66 4.56
N VAL A 732 28.66 1.37 4.46
CA VAL A 732 29.61 0.27 4.29
C VAL A 732 30.40 0.43 2.98
N ALA A 733 29.75 0.81 1.88
CA ALA A 733 30.42 1.06 0.61
C ALA A 733 31.43 2.22 0.66
N ILE A 734 31.14 3.28 1.44
CA ILE A 734 32.07 4.40 1.69
C ILE A 734 33.25 3.93 2.54
N LEU A 735 33.02 3.06 3.53
CA LEU A 735 34.07 2.50 4.38
C LEU A 735 34.89 1.40 3.69
N GLN A 736 34.37 0.78 2.63
CA GLN A 736 34.98 -0.36 1.94
C GLN A 736 36.44 -0.12 1.49
N PRO A 737 36.83 1.03 0.90
CA PRO A 737 38.22 1.30 0.53
C PRO A 737 39.16 1.40 1.75
N TYR A 738 38.65 1.89 2.88
CA TYR A 738 39.40 1.96 4.14
C TYR A 738 39.56 0.58 4.76
N ILE A 739 38.48 -0.23 4.75
CA ILE A 739 38.53 -1.63 5.15
C ILE A 739 39.54 -2.40 4.30
N GLU A 740 39.58 -2.16 2.99
CA GLU A 740 40.53 -2.79 2.07
C GLU A 740 41.97 -2.31 2.28
N ALA A 741 42.18 -1.05 2.64
CA ALA A 741 43.49 -0.50 3.02
C ALA A 741 43.98 -1.02 4.39
N GLU A 742 43.06 -1.40 5.28
CA GLU A 742 43.30 -1.97 6.60
C GLU A 742 43.44 -3.51 6.58
N LYS A 743 43.29 -4.16 5.42
CA LYS A 743 43.36 -5.63 5.31
C LYS A 743 44.76 -6.20 5.49
N GLU A 744 44.94 -6.94 6.58
CA GLU A 744 45.15 -8.39 6.46
C GLU A 744 43.78 -9.07 6.22
N GLU A 745 43.76 -10.17 5.45
CA GLU A 745 42.60 -10.80 4.77
C GLU A 745 41.18 -10.66 5.39
N GLY A 746 40.23 -10.10 4.61
CA GLY A 746 38.83 -10.54 4.55
C GLY A 746 37.76 -9.64 5.21
N THR A 747 37.09 -8.78 4.42
CA THR A 747 35.75 -8.30 4.81
C THR A 747 34.78 -9.46 4.59
N ARG A 748 34.35 -10.12 5.66
CA ARG A 748 33.30 -11.14 5.58
C ARG A 748 31.94 -10.50 5.84
N SER A 749 30.90 -11.02 5.19
CA SER A 749 29.49 -10.81 5.58
C SER A 749 29.34 -11.06 7.09
N ALA A 750 28.38 -10.40 7.75
CA ALA A 750 28.10 -10.63 9.18
C ALA A 750 27.73 -12.10 9.48
N GLY A 751 27.32 -12.84 8.45
CA GLY A 751 27.08 -14.27 8.40
C GLY A 751 26.23 -14.60 7.19
N LYS A 752 26.14 -15.87 6.83
CA LYS A 752 25.26 -16.39 5.77
C LYS A 752 24.06 -17.07 6.40
N VAL A 753 22.86 -16.62 6.07
CA VAL A 753 21.61 -17.10 6.67
C VAL A 753 20.72 -17.69 5.60
N LEU A 754 20.40 -18.98 5.76
CA LEU A 754 19.38 -19.64 4.95
C LEU A 754 18.01 -19.37 5.57
N VAL A 755 17.04 -18.94 4.76
CA VAL A 755 15.66 -18.75 5.21
C VAL A 755 14.69 -19.55 4.34
N ALA A 756 13.72 -20.20 4.97
CA ALA A 756 12.75 -21.04 4.28
C ALA A 756 11.39 -21.02 5.00
N THR A 757 10.30 -20.96 4.24
CA THR A 757 8.99 -21.35 4.78
C THR A 757 8.91 -22.86 4.64
N VAL A 758 8.62 -23.53 5.76
CA VAL A 758 8.68 -24.98 5.86
C VAL A 758 7.65 -25.66 4.94
N LYS A 759 7.90 -26.94 4.64
CA LYS A 759 7.04 -27.80 3.84
C LYS A 759 5.55 -27.70 4.26
N GLY A 760 4.67 -27.67 3.27
CA GLY A 760 3.22 -27.57 3.48
C GLY A 760 2.70 -26.16 3.79
N ASP A 761 3.57 -25.14 3.81
CA ASP A 761 3.20 -23.75 4.08
C ASP A 761 3.66 -22.82 2.95
N VAL A 762 2.71 -22.06 2.41
CA VAL A 762 2.89 -21.12 1.28
C VAL A 762 3.08 -19.68 1.71
N HIS A 763 2.96 -19.37 3.00
CA HIS A 763 3.03 -18.00 3.47
C HIS A 763 4.49 -17.56 3.61
N ASP A 764 4.89 -16.53 2.86
CA ASP A 764 6.26 -16.03 2.83
C ASP A 764 6.44 -14.60 3.33
N ILE A 765 5.36 -13.87 3.65
CA ILE A 765 5.45 -12.47 4.07
C ILE A 765 6.43 -12.30 5.24
N GLY A 766 6.25 -13.09 6.31
CA GLY A 766 7.13 -13.04 7.48
C GLY A 766 8.59 -13.41 7.16
N LYS A 767 8.80 -14.44 6.32
CA LYS A 767 10.12 -14.83 5.82
C LYS A 767 10.77 -13.70 5.03
N ASN A 768 10.04 -13.09 4.10
CA ASN A 768 10.53 -12.01 3.26
C ASN A 768 10.91 -10.80 4.13
N ILE A 769 10.14 -10.48 5.17
CA ILE A 769 10.49 -9.44 6.15
C ILE A 769 11.79 -9.78 6.89
N VAL A 770 11.96 -11.03 7.35
CA VAL A 770 13.21 -11.46 7.99
C VAL A 770 14.38 -11.38 7.02
N SER A 771 14.22 -11.82 5.77
CA SER A 771 15.21 -11.68 4.70
C SER A 771 15.61 -10.21 4.55
N VAL A 772 14.63 -9.29 4.55
CA VAL A 772 14.87 -7.85 4.50
C VAL A 772 15.70 -7.41 5.69
N VAL A 773 15.20 -7.59 6.92
CA VAL A 773 15.85 -7.11 8.15
C VAL A 773 17.28 -7.64 8.28
N MET A 774 17.47 -8.93 7.99
CA MET A 774 18.78 -9.56 8.07
C MET A 774 19.73 -9.01 7.00
N ALA A 775 19.28 -8.85 5.75
CA ALA A 775 20.07 -8.20 4.72
C ALA A 775 20.41 -6.74 5.09
N CYS A 776 19.51 -6.02 5.78
CA CYS A 776 19.80 -4.67 6.30
C CYS A 776 20.97 -4.65 7.29
N ASN A 777 21.24 -5.75 7.97
CA ASN A 777 22.29 -5.91 8.97
C ASN A 777 23.53 -6.64 8.42
N ASN A 778 23.76 -6.57 7.10
CA ASN A 778 24.95 -7.11 6.41
C ASN A 778 25.08 -8.65 6.45
N TYR A 779 23.96 -9.38 6.60
CA TYR A 779 23.90 -10.83 6.41
C TYR A 779 23.66 -11.19 4.94
N GLU A 780 24.33 -12.24 4.44
CA GLU A 780 24.04 -12.84 3.13
C GLU A 780 22.83 -13.76 3.26
N ILE A 781 21.75 -13.52 2.51
CA ILE A 781 20.51 -14.27 2.63
C ILE A 781 20.36 -15.26 1.48
N ILE A 782 20.15 -16.54 1.82
CA ILE A 782 19.75 -17.58 0.87
C ILE A 782 18.30 -17.91 1.16
N ASP A 783 17.43 -17.35 0.33
CA ASP A 783 15.99 -17.59 0.43
C ASP A 783 15.60 -18.80 -0.42
N LEU A 784 15.14 -19.87 0.22
CA LEU A 784 14.69 -21.08 -0.46
C LEU A 784 13.22 -21.02 -0.91
N GLY A 785 12.51 -19.95 -0.59
CA GLY A 785 11.11 -19.77 -0.90
C GLY A 785 10.17 -20.48 0.07
N VAL A 786 9.07 -20.98 -0.47
CA VAL A 786 7.98 -21.62 0.29
C VAL A 786 7.89 -23.11 0.05
N MET A 787 7.14 -23.80 0.92
CA MET A 787 6.91 -25.24 0.86
C MET A 787 8.21 -26.06 0.79
N VAL A 788 9.26 -25.60 1.46
CA VAL A 788 10.60 -26.14 1.28
C VAL A 788 10.74 -27.44 2.08
N PRO A 789 11.05 -28.59 1.45
CA PRO A 789 11.29 -29.84 2.17
C PRO A 789 12.53 -29.78 3.07
N ALA A 790 12.49 -30.50 4.20
CA ALA A 790 13.61 -30.61 5.13
C ALA A 790 14.92 -31.03 4.45
N GLU A 791 14.86 -31.96 3.50
CA GLU A 791 16.03 -32.45 2.76
C GLU A 791 16.71 -31.32 1.98
N LYS A 792 15.93 -30.49 1.28
CA LYS A 792 16.44 -29.36 0.49
C LYS A 792 17.06 -28.28 1.39
N ILE A 793 16.47 -28.04 2.57
CA ILE A 793 17.01 -27.12 3.57
C ILE A 793 18.38 -27.61 4.05
N VAL A 794 18.48 -28.89 4.42
CA VAL A 794 19.72 -29.53 4.89
C VAL A 794 20.78 -29.53 3.78
N GLU A 795 20.44 -29.96 2.57
CA GLU A 795 21.34 -29.99 1.41
C GLU A 795 21.89 -28.60 1.08
N THR A 796 21.03 -27.59 1.06
CA THR A 796 21.44 -26.21 0.77
C THR A 796 22.28 -25.65 1.91
N ALA A 797 21.92 -25.91 3.17
CA ALA A 797 22.71 -25.48 4.32
C ALA A 797 24.15 -26.01 4.26
N ILE A 798 24.32 -27.28 3.86
CA ILE A 798 25.63 -27.91 3.64
C ILE A 798 26.35 -27.29 2.44
N ARG A 799 25.67 -27.20 1.28
CA ARG A 799 26.26 -26.74 0.02
C ARG A 799 26.78 -25.32 0.13
N GLU A 800 25.97 -24.43 0.69
CA GLU A 800 26.24 -23.00 0.77
C GLU A 800 27.05 -22.61 2.01
N LYS A 801 27.27 -23.57 2.93
CA LYS A 801 27.97 -23.39 4.21
C LYS A 801 27.38 -22.25 5.03
N VAL A 802 26.07 -22.34 5.29
CA VAL A 802 25.34 -21.29 6.00
C VAL A 802 25.65 -21.32 7.48
N ASP A 803 25.69 -20.14 8.09
CA ASP A 803 26.00 -19.94 9.50
C ASP A 803 24.75 -20.04 10.38
N ILE A 804 23.56 -19.79 9.83
CA ILE A 804 22.26 -19.83 10.53
C ILE A 804 21.18 -20.36 9.58
N VAL A 805 20.22 -21.12 10.12
CA VAL A 805 18.98 -21.50 9.42
C VAL A 805 17.78 -20.80 10.07
N GLY A 806 17.00 -20.05 9.29
CA GLY A 806 15.74 -19.44 9.70
C GLY A 806 14.55 -20.18 9.10
N LEU A 807 13.61 -20.62 9.94
CA LEU A 807 12.40 -21.32 9.52
C LEU A 807 11.17 -20.44 9.81
N SER A 808 10.32 -20.30 8.80
CA SER A 808 9.05 -19.57 8.90
C SER A 808 7.86 -20.52 8.79
N GLY A 809 6.80 -20.23 9.56
CA GLY A 809 5.52 -20.96 9.51
C GLY A 809 4.36 -20.11 10.03
N LEU A 810 3.27 -20.07 9.25
CA LEU A 810 2.05 -19.33 9.55
C LEU A 810 0.86 -20.26 9.86
N ILE A 811 0.91 -21.54 9.51
CA ILE A 811 -0.15 -22.49 9.83
C ILE A 811 0.30 -23.47 10.93
N THR A 812 -0.66 -24.06 11.66
CA THR A 812 -0.36 -25.00 12.74
C THR A 812 0.44 -26.24 12.28
N PRO A 813 0.17 -26.84 11.09
CA PRO A 813 0.99 -27.94 10.56
C PRO A 813 2.48 -27.59 10.38
N SER A 814 2.80 -26.31 10.14
CA SER A 814 4.18 -25.84 9.99
C SER A 814 5.02 -26.09 11.23
N LEU A 815 4.41 -26.12 12.42
CA LEU A 815 5.10 -26.39 13.67
C LEU A 815 5.67 -27.81 13.71
N GLU A 816 4.90 -28.80 13.24
CA GLU A 816 5.37 -30.19 13.16
C GLU A 816 6.49 -30.33 12.12
N GLU A 817 6.36 -29.63 10.99
CA GLU A 817 7.40 -29.62 9.97
C GLU A 817 8.69 -28.96 10.47
N MET A 818 8.61 -27.89 11.26
CA MET A 818 9.81 -27.29 11.90
C MET A 818 10.54 -28.29 12.81
N VAL A 819 9.80 -29.13 13.56
CA VAL A 819 10.39 -30.23 14.33
C VAL A 819 11.08 -31.22 13.40
N HIS A 820 10.47 -31.56 12.26
CA HIS A 820 11.05 -32.45 11.27
C HIS A 820 12.35 -31.90 10.68
N VAL A 821 12.37 -30.64 10.21
CA VAL A 821 13.57 -29.98 9.67
C VAL A 821 14.72 -30.03 10.67
N VAL A 822 14.45 -29.66 11.92
CA VAL A 822 15.45 -29.63 12.99
C VAL A 822 15.95 -31.04 13.36
N THR A 823 15.08 -32.06 13.24
CA THR A 823 15.47 -33.47 13.37
C THR A 823 16.37 -33.94 12.23
N GLU A 824 16.13 -33.49 11.00
CA GLU A 824 17.01 -33.83 9.86
C GLU A 824 18.36 -33.11 9.95
N LEU A 825 18.41 -31.86 10.43
CA LEU A 825 19.66 -31.16 10.76
C LEU A 825 20.48 -31.95 11.81
N GLN A 826 19.82 -32.49 12.85
CA GLN A 826 20.45 -33.37 13.85
C GLN A 826 21.04 -34.63 13.19
N ARG A 827 20.28 -35.30 12.32
CA ARG A 827 20.72 -36.53 11.63
C ARG A 827 21.88 -36.27 10.69
N ALA A 828 21.91 -35.11 10.05
CA ALA A 828 23.02 -34.65 9.21
C ALA A 828 24.28 -34.24 10.01
N GLY A 829 24.20 -34.19 11.35
CA GLY A 829 25.32 -33.85 12.22
C GLY A 829 25.75 -32.38 12.13
N LEU A 830 24.82 -31.49 11.75
CA LEU A 830 25.10 -30.05 11.60
C LEU A 830 25.04 -29.34 12.96
N ASP A 831 25.97 -28.44 13.21
CA ASP A 831 26.02 -27.57 14.42
C ASP A 831 25.69 -26.11 14.03
N ILE A 832 24.55 -25.92 13.35
CA ILE A 832 24.11 -24.63 12.81
C ILE A 832 22.95 -24.13 13.69
N PRO A 833 23.03 -22.95 14.31
CA PRO A 833 21.90 -22.38 15.05
C PRO A 833 20.64 -22.22 14.18
N VAL A 834 19.48 -22.50 14.77
CA VAL A 834 18.19 -22.38 14.09
C VAL A 834 17.35 -21.27 14.73
N MET A 835 16.79 -20.39 13.90
CA MET A 835 15.80 -19.39 14.30
C MET A 835 14.41 -19.81 13.84
N ILE A 836 13.44 -19.82 14.75
CA ILE A 836 12.06 -20.21 14.49
C ILE A 836 11.15 -18.98 14.57
N GLY A 837 10.40 -18.68 13.52
CA GLY A 837 9.46 -17.55 13.50
C GLY A 837 8.20 -17.80 12.67
N GLY A 838 7.26 -16.86 12.74
CA GLY A 838 5.97 -16.90 12.04
C GLY A 838 4.76 -16.94 12.99
N ALA A 839 3.58 -16.63 12.48
CA ALA A 839 2.42 -16.23 13.29
C ALA A 839 1.93 -17.32 14.27
N THR A 840 2.12 -18.60 13.93
CA THR A 840 1.72 -19.74 14.78
C THR A 840 2.82 -20.20 15.72
N THR A 841 4.04 -19.67 15.60
CA THR A 841 5.19 -20.08 16.39
C THR A 841 5.25 -19.39 17.76
N SER A 842 5.91 -20.04 18.72
CA SER A 842 6.12 -19.45 20.04
C SER A 842 7.35 -19.94 20.77
N LYS A 843 7.70 -19.18 21.83
CA LYS A 843 8.74 -19.56 22.78
C LYS A 843 8.43 -20.88 23.48
N LEU A 844 7.18 -21.07 23.93
CA LEU A 844 6.79 -22.27 24.66
C LEU A 844 6.82 -23.52 23.77
N HIS A 845 6.29 -23.43 22.56
CA HIS A 845 6.32 -24.53 21.60
C HIS A 845 7.76 -24.90 21.24
N THR A 846 8.60 -23.89 20.94
CA THR A 846 10.01 -24.08 20.61
C THR A 846 10.74 -24.80 21.75
N ALA A 847 10.54 -24.37 23.00
CA ALA A 847 11.16 -24.99 24.18
C ALA A 847 10.72 -26.45 24.42
N LEU A 848 9.45 -26.78 24.13
CA LEU A 848 8.85 -28.09 24.40
C LEU A 848 9.04 -29.11 23.28
N LYS A 849 9.01 -28.68 22.01
CA LYS A 849 8.88 -29.58 20.85
C LYS A 849 10.04 -29.51 19.87
N ILE A 850 10.61 -28.32 19.63
CA ILE A 850 11.64 -28.12 18.60
C ILE A 850 13.06 -28.21 19.20
N ALA A 851 13.37 -27.37 20.19
CA ALA A 851 14.69 -27.32 20.81
C ALA A 851 15.18 -28.66 21.40
N PRO A 852 14.33 -29.53 22.00
CA PRO A 852 14.80 -30.80 22.57
C PRO A 852 15.30 -31.82 21.55
N VAL A 853 14.95 -31.69 20.27
CA VAL A 853 15.32 -32.67 19.23
C VAL A 853 16.59 -32.29 18.46
N TYR A 854 17.31 -31.25 18.90
CA TYR A 854 18.55 -30.78 18.26
C TYR A 854 19.58 -30.29 19.27
N HIS A 855 20.84 -30.61 19.01
CA HIS A 855 21.95 -30.30 19.92
C HIS A 855 22.46 -28.86 19.81
N ALA A 856 22.27 -28.20 18.66
CA ALA A 856 22.66 -26.81 18.47
C ALA A 856 21.52 -25.85 18.90
N PRO A 857 21.82 -24.56 19.14
CA PRO A 857 20.82 -23.61 19.66
C PRO A 857 19.62 -23.43 18.73
N VAL A 858 18.40 -23.55 19.28
CA VAL A 858 17.14 -23.25 18.58
C VAL A 858 16.47 -22.06 19.26
N VAL A 859 16.41 -20.92 18.59
CA VAL A 859 15.91 -19.66 19.16
C VAL A 859 14.55 -19.32 18.58
N TYR A 860 13.57 -19.08 19.45
CA TYR A 860 12.30 -18.50 19.03
C TYR A 860 12.43 -17.00 18.77
N MET A 861 11.99 -16.58 17.59
CA MET A 861 11.94 -15.19 17.16
C MET A 861 10.49 -14.71 17.13
N LYS A 862 10.15 -13.84 18.08
CA LYS A 862 8.82 -13.23 18.15
C LYS A 862 8.61 -12.19 17.04
N ASP A 863 9.67 -11.44 16.74
CA ASP A 863 9.63 -10.28 15.86
C ASP A 863 10.82 -10.33 14.89
N ALA A 864 10.54 -10.09 13.61
CA ALA A 864 11.55 -10.09 12.56
C ALA A 864 12.68 -9.07 12.80
N SER A 865 12.40 -7.94 13.47
CA SER A 865 13.40 -6.92 13.86
C SER A 865 14.52 -7.49 14.73
N GLN A 866 14.22 -8.50 15.54
CA GLN A 866 15.18 -9.04 16.52
C GLN A 866 16.13 -10.06 15.90
N ASN A 867 15.86 -10.55 14.69
CA ASN A 867 16.64 -11.62 14.06
C ASN A 867 18.11 -11.24 13.91
N ALA A 868 18.41 -10.02 13.47
CA ALA A 868 19.80 -9.57 13.29
C ALA A 868 20.58 -9.48 14.61
N LEU A 869 19.93 -8.95 15.65
CA LEU A 869 20.51 -8.84 17.00
C LEU A 869 20.83 -10.22 17.59
N VAL A 870 19.90 -11.17 17.44
CA VAL A 870 20.09 -12.54 17.92
C VAL A 870 21.15 -13.27 17.09
N ALA A 871 21.17 -13.07 15.77
CA ALA A 871 22.19 -13.62 14.89
C ALA A 871 23.60 -13.16 15.29
N ALA A 872 23.78 -11.87 15.59
CA ALA A 872 25.06 -11.32 16.00
C ALA A 872 25.57 -12.00 17.28
N LYS A 873 24.70 -12.23 18.27
CA LYS A 873 25.03 -12.96 19.51
C LYS A 873 25.39 -14.42 19.25
N LEU A 874 24.69 -15.09 18.34
CA LEU A 874 24.92 -16.50 18.00
C LEU A 874 26.23 -16.74 17.24
N LEU A 875 26.69 -15.75 16.47
CA LEU A 875 27.93 -15.83 15.68
C LEU A 875 29.15 -15.29 16.42
N ASN A 876 28.96 -14.44 17.43
CA ASN A 876 30.06 -13.91 18.24
C ASN A 876 30.60 -14.97 19.22
N ARG A 877 31.91 -15.28 19.13
CA ARG A 877 32.56 -16.33 19.94
C ARG A 877 32.56 -16.07 21.44
N GLU A 878 32.55 -14.81 21.87
CA GLU A 878 32.56 -14.43 23.29
C GLU A 878 31.14 -14.39 23.87
N GLN A 879 30.16 -13.94 23.08
CA GLN A 879 28.77 -13.79 23.55
C GLN A 879 27.94 -15.07 23.40
N ARG A 880 28.25 -15.94 22.43
CA ARG A 880 27.51 -17.18 22.16
C ARG A 880 27.38 -18.08 23.39
N PRO A 881 28.43 -18.40 24.16
CA PRO A 881 28.31 -19.31 25.31
C PRO A 881 27.31 -18.81 26.35
N ALA A 882 27.45 -17.55 26.78
CA ALA A 882 26.57 -16.95 27.78
C ALA A 882 25.11 -16.83 27.28
N PHE A 883 24.92 -16.49 26.00
CA PHE A 883 23.58 -16.40 25.41
C PHE A 883 22.89 -17.77 25.33
N VAL A 884 23.62 -18.82 24.92
CA VAL A 884 23.09 -20.19 24.82
C VAL A 884 22.78 -20.77 26.21
N GLU A 885 23.60 -20.49 27.22
CA GLU A 885 23.35 -20.89 28.60
C GLU A 885 22.04 -20.26 29.13
N ALA A 886 21.89 -18.93 28.99
CA ALA A 886 20.68 -18.22 29.41
C ALA A 886 19.42 -18.70 28.66
N LEU A 887 19.54 -18.99 27.37
CA LEU A 887 18.45 -19.55 26.57
C LEU A 887 18.02 -20.94 27.07
N ASN A 888 19.00 -21.80 27.38
CA ASN A 888 18.75 -23.14 27.87
C ASN A 888 18.09 -23.14 29.25
N GLU A 889 18.53 -22.25 30.15
CA GLU A 889 17.88 -22.04 31.45
C GLU A 889 16.44 -21.56 31.29
N GLU A 890 16.19 -20.59 30.40
CA GLU A 890 14.84 -20.10 30.12
C GLU A 890 13.94 -21.24 29.60
N TYR A 891 14.42 -22.02 28.64
CA TYR A 891 13.66 -23.15 28.10
C TYR A 891 13.46 -24.27 29.11
N GLN A 892 14.43 -24.51 29.99
CA GLN A 892 14.26 -25.46 31.09
C GLN A 892 13.18 -25.00 32.07
N ALA A 893 13.19 -23.73 32.48
CA ALA A 893 12.16 -23.17 33.35
C ALA A 893 10.76 -23.24 32.71
N LEU A 894 10.64 -22.97 31.41
CA LEU A 894 9.37 -23.11 30.67
C LEU A 894 8.87 -24.56 30.65
N ARG A 895 9.79 -25.52 30.44
CA ARG A 895 9.47 -26.96 30.48
C ARG A 895 9.00 -27.41 31.86
N GLU A 896 9.68 -26.97 32.91
CA GLU A 896 9.33 -27.30 34.30
C GLU A 896 7.99 -26.67 34.72
N LYS A 897 7.76 -25.39 34.38
CA LYS A 897 6.50 -24.70 34.66
C LYS A 897 5.32 -25.35 33.93
N ASN A 898 5.52 -25.86 32.71
CA ASN A 898 4.47 -26.58 31.99
C ASN A 898 4.19 -27.96 32.61
N ARG A 899 5.23 -28.69 33.06
CA ARG A 899 5.08 -29.95 33.80
C ARG A 899 4.36 -29.82 35.15
N GLN A 900 4.30 -28.61 35.73
CA GLN A 900 3.54 -28.34 36.95
C GLN A 900 2.06 -27.93 36.68
N LYS A 901 1.73 -27.57 35.43
CA LYS A 901 0.37 -27.22 34.99
C LYS A 901 -0.39 -28.40 34.37
N THR A 902 0.34 -29.42 33.94
CA THR A 902 -0.19 -30.71 33.43
C THR A 902 -0.13 -31.72 34.56
#